data_AF-A0A8J5QI64-F1
#
_entry.id   AF-A0A8J5QI64-F1
#
_cell.length_a   1.000
_cell.length_b   1.000
_cell.length_c   1.000
_cell.angle_alpha   90.00
_cell.angle_beta   90.00
_cell.angle_gamma   90.00
#
_symmetry.space_group_name_H-M   'P 1'
#
loop_
_entity.id
_entity.type
_entity.pdbx_description
1 polymer ?
#
loop_
_entity_poly.entity_id
_entity_poly.type
_entity_poly.pdbx_seq_one_letter_code
_entity_poly.pdbx_strand_id
1 'polypeptide(L)'
;MAKTNKKAPVVVEKNNKVDKTAGSKKRKPVEEEVDEDDESDEEFQVDGLLDASEEDEEEEVEGDSEDNEDEEADSEDELNKLLGEEEDPSDYDSDDFSDEPKDDEVSGINIKSLSVQDPEKQDIHTLYSDGKPRIIKPEINPVYDSDDSDAENFNTIGNVPLSAYDEMPHIGYDINGKRIMRPAKGSALDQLLESIDLPEGWTGLLDQNTGTSLKLTDEELELIRKIQQQENTDENINPYEPLLEWFTKDVEVMPLTAVPEPKRRFVPSKHEAKRVMKIVRAIREGRIIPPDQVKQKIEEDQKNFDLWNDEVEVPDHVMTLRAPKLPPPTNEESYNPPEEYLLTEEEKKRWLNEDPQDRERNFLPQKYSSLRQVPGYQESVRERFERSLDLYLAPRVRHNKLNIDPDSLIPELPSPKDLRPFPIRCSTIYQGHTDKIRTISIDPQGLWLATGSDDGSVRVWEILTGRQVFKAQLINKEINTDDHIESLEWHPDSNTGILAVCVGEHIYLIVPPVFGFDIENIGKLRIESGWGYDTFGNKRKDLKVTNEDDEDAEEEDDEEEEEKATSNEKKKEVSKWFPPNAEQAAMGISAIIQCRKTIKKISWHRKGDYFVTVSPDSKNTAVLIHQLSKHLSQSPFKKSKGIIMDAKFHPFKPQLFVASQRQIRIYDLAAQVLIKKLMPGVRLLSTIDIHPRGDNLLASSYDKRVLWHDLDLSATPYKTLRYHEKAVRSIKFHKGTLPLFASASDDGNIHIFHGTVYDDLMTNPLLVPLKKLTGHKIINQIGILDLVWHPKEAWLFSAGADGTARLWTT
;
A
#
# COMPACT_ATOMS: atom_id res chain seq x y z
N MET A 1 -21.46 62.71 -33.92
CA MET A 1 -21.08 63.87 -33.09
C MET A 1 -20.24 63.37 -31.91
N ALA A 2 -19.22 64.13 -31.54
CA ALA A 2 -18.28 63.95 -30.42
C ALA A 2 -17.19 62.86 -30.54
N LYS A 3 -16.06 63.30 -31.10
CA LYS A 3 -14.69 62.83 -30.82
C LYS A 3 -14.24 63.33 -29.45
N THR A 4 -13.37 62.58 -28.76
CA THR A 4 -12.24 63.02 -27.88
C THR A 4 -11.75 61.80 -27.08
N ASN A 5 -10.51 61.62 -26.62
CA ASN A 5 -9.15 62.02 -27.01
C ASN A 5 -8.20 61.24 -26.08
N LYS A 6 -7.13 60.66 -26.63
CA LYS A 6 -5.79 60.35 -26.06
C LYS A 6 -5.50 60.71 -24.58
N LYS A 7 -4.81 59.80 -23.85
CA LYS A 7 -3.34 59.85 -23.54
C LYS A 7 -2.91 58.82 -22.47
N ALA A 8 -1.71 58.27 -22.66
CA ALA A 8 -0.90 57.50 -21.69
C ALA A 8 -0.25 58.41 -20.61
N PRO A 9 0.35 57.83 -19.54
CA PRO A 9 1.83 57.84 -19.40
C PRO A 9 2.40 56.51 -18.82
N VAL A 10 3.54 55.99 -19.28
CA VAL A 10 4.97 56.24 -18.95
C VAL A 10 5.46 55.74 -17.56
N VAL A 11 6.43 54.83 -17.68
CA VAL A 11 7.43 54.19 -16.80
C VAL A 11 8.09 55.07 -15.74
N VAL A 12 8.43 54.50 -14.57
CA VAL A 12 9.66 54.81 -13.79
C VAL A 12 10.18 53.55 -13.06
N GLU A 13 11.45 53.22 -13.31
CA GLU A 13 12.30 52.21 -12.66
C GLU A 13 12.70 52.56 -11.22
N LYS A 14 13.15 51.57 -10.42
CA LYS A 14 14.25 51.75 -9.47
C LYS A 14 14.96 50.42 -9.13
N ASN A 15 16.24 50.38 -9.47
CA ASN A 15 17.26 49.41 -9.07
C ASN A 15 17.66 49.55 -7.58
N ASN A 16 18.06 48.45 -6.91
CA ASN A 16 19.47 48.17 -6.58
C ASN A 16 19.72 46.97 -5.62
N LYS A 17 20.67 46.14 -6.08
CA LYS A 17 21.85 45.52 -5.40
C LYS A 17 21.71 44.43 -4.30
N VAL A 18 22.02 43.21 -4.74
CA VAL A 18 23.20 42.34 -4.44
C VAL A 18 23.78 42.34 -3.02
N ASP A 19 23.85 41.15 -2.42
CA ASP A 19 25.08 40.60 -1.82
C ASP A 19 25.13 39.05 -1.89
N LYS A 20 26.30 38.52 -2.21
CA LYS A 20 26.66 37.09 -2.30
C LYS A 20 27.35 36.64 -1.00
N THR A 21 27.06 35.43 -0.51
CA THR A 21 28.09 34.52 0.07
C THR A 21 27.62 33.07 -0.02
N ALA A 22 28.59 32.17 -0.18
CA ALA A 22 28.49 30.78 -0.60
C ALA A 22 28.21 29.78 0.54
N GLY A 23 27.71 28.60 0.18
CA GLY A 23 27.64 27.43 1.06
C GLY A 23 27.12 26.20 0.32
N SER A 24 28.01 25.24 0.08
CA SER A 24 27.82 23.97 -0.62
C SER A 24 26.81 23.02 0.03
N LYS A 25 26.12 22.21 -0.79
CA LYS A 25 25.96 20.75 -0.61
C LYS A 25 25.16 20.10 -1.74
N LYS A 26 25.84 19.21 -2.47
CA LYS A 26 25.26 18.14 -3.30
C LYS A 26 24.35 17.24 -2.44
N ARG A 27 23.22 16.82 -2.98
CA ARG A 27 22.52 15.59 -2.57
C ARG A 27 22.06 14.80 -3.80
N LYS A 28 22.48 13.54 -3.81
CA LYS A 28 22.09 12.45 -4.72
C LYS A 28 20.62 12.04 -4.48
N PRO A 29 19.95 11.40 -5.45
CA PRO A 29 18.73 10.65 -5.22
C PRO A 29 19.04 9.36 -4.43
N VAL A 30 18.07 8.94 -3.62
CA VAL A 30 18.09 7.75 -2.76
C VAL A 30 17.45 6.59 -3.53
N GLU A 31 18.12 5.44 -3.51
CA GLU A 31 17.65 4.12 -3.91
C GLU A 31 16.59 3.64 -2.91
N GLU A 32 15.45 3.13 -3.40
CA GLU A 32 14.55 2.29 -2.62
C GLU A 32 14.66 0.86 -3.16
N GLU A 33 15.19 -0.01 -2.30
CA GLU A 33 15.21 -1.46 -2.39
C GLU A 33 13.77 -1.98 -2.24
N VAL A 34 13.37 -2.85 -3.18
CA VAL A 34 12.19 -3.70 -3.05
C VAL A 34 12.72 -5.12 -2.92
N ASP A 35 12.72 -5.63 -1.69
CA ASP A 35 12.89 -7.05 -1.40
C ASP A 35 11.53 -7.72 -1.58
N GLU A 36 11.46 -8.62 -2.56
CA GLU A 36 10.48 -9.69 -2.66
C GLU A 36 10.86 -10.81 -1.68
N ASP A 37 9.86 -11.53 -1.13
CA ASP A 37 9.86 -12.99 -1.15
C ASP A 37 8.59 -13.60 -0.52
N ASP A 38 8.18 -14.68 -1.19
CA ASP A 38 7.43 -15.87 -0.75
C ASP A 38 5.91 -15.90 -0.80
N GLU A 39 5.40 -16.39 -1.94
CA GLU A 39 4.47 -17.54 -1.97
C GLU A 39 4.70 -18.37 -3.24
N SER A 40 5.16 -19.62 -3.12
CA SER A 40 4.49 -20.82 -3.66
C SER A 40 5.40 -22.07 -3.68
N ASP A 41 4.90 -23.15 -3.08
CA ASP A 41 5.19 -24.53 -3.51
C ASP A 41 4.10 -24.91 -4.53
N GLU A 42 4.48 -25.31 -5.74
CA GLU A 42 4.15 -26.63 -6.31
C GLU A 42 4.83 -26.79 -7.68
N GLU A 43 5.71 -27.78 -7.75
CA GLU A 43 6.48 -28.22 -8.90
C GLU A 43 5.60 -28.81 -10.02
N PHE A 44 5.88 -28.46 -11.27
CA PHE A 44 5.88 -29.44 -12.36
C PHE A 44 6.88 -29.00 -13.45
N GLN A 45 7.96 -29.77 -13.54
CA GLN A 45 9.06 -29.62 -14.48
C GLN A 45 8.77 -30.52 -15.69
N VAL A 46 8.86 -30.02 -16.93
CA VAL A 46 9.63 -30.60 -18.05
C VAL A 46 9.75 -29.53 -19.16
N ASP A 47 11.01 -29.19 -19.43
CA ASP A 47 11.67 -28.47 -20.54
C ASP A 47 10.92 -27.98 -21.79
N GLY A 48 11.18 -26.70 -22.10
CA GLY A 48 11.79 -26.31 -23.39
C GLY A 48 10.90 -25.59 -24.39
N LEU A 49 11.01 -24.26 -24.49
CA LEU A 49 10.36 -23.48 -25.56
C LEU A 49 11.19 -22.25 -26.01
N LEU A 50 11.42 -22.19 -27.34
CA LEU A 50 11.63 -21.03 -28.26
C LEU A 50 12.94 -20.22 -28.22
N ASP A 51 13.65 -20.14 -29.35
CA ASP A 51 13.57 -19.05 -30.37
C ASP A 51 14.36 -19.50 -31.64
N ALA A 52 13.86 -19.32 -32.88
CA ALA A 52 14.12 -18.20 -33.82
C ALA A 52 15.61 -17.80 -33.90
N SER A 53 16.34 -17.72 -35.03
CA SER A 53 16.05 -17.48 -36.46
C SER A 53 17.33 -17.78 -37.30
N GLU A 54 17.16 -18.19 -38.58
CA GLU A 54 17.98 -17.98 -39.81
C GLU A 54 19.54 -17.96 -39.70
N GLU A 55 20.34 -18.74 -40.45
CA GLU A 55 20.48 -18.79 -41.92
C GLU A 55 20.99 -20.15 -42.43
N ASP A 56 20.75 -20.35 -43.74
CA ASP A 56 20.97 -21.51 -44.60
C ASP A 56 22.44 -21.88 -44.88
N GLU A 57 22.71 -23.19 -44.98
CA GLU A 57 23.71 -23.74 -45.91
C GLU A 57 23.40 -25.23 -46.24
N GLU A 58 23.54 -25.56 -47.52
CA GLU A 58 23.76 -26.89 -48.13
C GLU A 58 22.57 -27.84 -48.46
N GLU A 59 22.30 -27.87 -49.77
CA GLU A 59 22.16 -28.99 -50.72
C GLU A 59 21.42 -30.33 -50.40
N GLU A 60 20.70 -30.75 -51.45
CA GLU A 60 20.37 -32.12 -51.90
C GLU A 60 18.97 -32.74 -51.64
N VAL A 61 18.13 -32.63 -52.69
CA VAL A 61 17.64 -33.74 -53.56
C VAL A 61 16.32 -34.51 -53.23
N GLU A 62 15.48 -34.51 -54.29
CA GLU A 62 14.32 -35.36 -54.72
C GLU A 62 12.92 -35.25 -54.04
N GLY A 63 11.87 -35.20 -54.88
CA GLY A 63 10.53 -35.59 -54.42
C GLY A 63 9.23 -35.32 -55.20
N ASP A 64 9.27 -34.83 -56.44
CA ASP A 64 8.27 -34.99 -57.54
C ASP A 64 6.75 -34.63 -57.41
N SER A 65 6.27 -34.09 -58.53
CA SER A 65 4.90 -34.01 -59.09
C SER A 65 3.85 -33.07 -58.50
N GLU A 66 3.55 -31.99 -59.23
CA GLU A 66 2.33 -31.83 -60.06
C GLU A 66 2.37 -30.46 -60.75
N ASP A 67 2.34 -30.42 -62.09
CA ASP A 67 1.64 -29.37 -62.84
C ASP A 67 1.59 -29.73 -64.35
N ASN A 68 0.36 -29.97 -64.82
CA ASN A 68 -0.06 -29.81 -66.21
C ASN A 68 -0.94 -28.57 -66.25
N GLU A 69 -0.69 -27.64 -67.17
CA GLU A 69 -1.69 -27.19 -68.15
C GLU A 69 -1.08 -26.17 -69.14
N ASP A 70 -1.19 -26.53 -70.40
CA ASP A 70 -0.75 -25.82 -71.60
C ASP A 70 -1.76 -24.77 -72.10
N GLU A 71 -1.23 -23.79 -72.83
CA GLU A 71 -1.76 -23.06 -74.00
C GLU A 71 -2.93 -22.05 -73.86
N GLU A 72 -2.63 -20.75 -74.05
CA GLU A 72 -2.84 -20.05 -75.34
C GLU A 72 -2.31 -18.60 -75.25
N ALA A 73 -1.15 -18.36 -75.89
CA ALA A 73 -0.59 -17.03 -76.13
C ALA A 73 -0.42 -16.85 -77.64
N ASP A 74 -1.40 -16.23 -78.29
CA ASP A 74 -1.27 -15.81 -79.69
C ASP A 74 -2.20 -14.60 -79.94
N SER A 75 -1.68 -13.37 -79.84
CA SER A 75 -2.24 -12.18 -80.53
C SER A 75 -1.47 -10.86 -80.31
N GLU A 76 -0.33 -10.83 -79.63
CA GLU A 76 0.47 -9.59 -79.48
C GLU A 76 1.66 -9.47 -80.44
N ASP A 77 2.11 -10.57 -81.06
CA ASP A 77 3.24 -10.57 -81.99
C ASP A 77 2.89 -10.18 -83.44
N GLU A 78 1.60 -10.16 -83.82
CA GLU A 78 1.17 -9.71 -85.15
C GLU A 78 1.10 -8.17 -85.29
N LEU A 79 1.12 -7.41 -84.19
CA LEU A 79 0.96 -5.95 -84.23
C LEU A 79 2.28 -5.18 -84.37
N ASN A 80 3.40 -5.76 -83.92
CA ASN A 80 4.73 -5.18 -84.07
C ASN A 80 5.31 -5.35 -85.48
N LYS A 81 4.71 -6.20 -86.32
CA LYS A 81 5.18 -6.50 -87.68
C LYS A 81 4.55 -5.62 -88.78
N LEU A 82 3.59 -4.76 -88.43
CA LEU A 82 2.81 -3.93 -89.39
C LEU A 82 3.10 -2.41 -89.28
N LEU A 83 4.03 -2.01 -88.40
CA LEU A 83 4.34 -0.60 -88.11
C LEU A 83 5.80 -0.19 -88.41
N GLY A 84 6.61 -1.09 -88.98
CA GLY A 84 8.00 -0.80 -89.32
C GLY A 84 8.27 -1.00 -90.80
N GLU A 85 8.14 0.06 -91.60
CA GLU A 85 8.99 0.28 -92.77
C GLU A 85 8.92 1.75 -93.24
N GLU A 86 10.11 2.30 -93.50
CA GLU A 86 10.49 3.53 -94.23
C GLU A 86 10.39 4.88 -93.46
N GLU A 87 11.44 5.72 -93.37
CA GLU A 87 12.73 5.79 -94.08
C GLU A 87 13.71 6.66 -93.25
N ASP A 88 14.96 6.22 -93.15
CA ASP A 88 16.13 7.03 -92.76
C ASP A 88 16.35 8.17 -93.78
N PRO A 89 16.92 9.30 -93.32
CA PRO A 89 18.19 9.67 -93.93
C PRO A 89 19.25 10.14 -92.94
N SER A 90 20.45 9.69 -93.29
CA SER A 90 21.78 10.29 -93.09
C SER A 90 22.42 10.19 -91.70
N ASP A 91 23.30 9.19 -91.58
CA ASP A 91 24.76 9.39 -91.53
C ASP A 91 25.22 10.80 -91.15
N TYR A 92 25.89 10.92 -90.00
CA TYR A 92 27.27 11.43 -89.94
C TYR A 92 27.93 10.94 -88.64
N ASP A 93 29.10 10.33 -88.82
CA ASP A 93 30.03 9.86 -87.81
C ASP A 93 30.28 10.87 -86.69
N SER A 94 30.26 10.35 -85.46
CA SER A 94 30.89 10.95 -84.30
C SER A 94 32.36 10.57 -84.28
N ASP A 95 33.22 11.45 -84.78
CA ASP A 95 34.64 11.45 -84.44
C ASP A 95 35.10 12.89 -84.21
N ASP A 96 35.87 13.04 -83.14
CA ASP A 96 36.78 14.14 -82.82
C ASP A 96 36.13 15.50 -82.49
N PHE A 97 36.11 15.88 -81.21
CA PHE A 97 36.50 17.24 -80.82
C PHE A 97 36.93 17.28 -79.35
N SER A 98 38.24 17.34 -79.21
CA SER A 98 39.04 17.76 -78.06
C SER A 98 38.52 19.00 -77.33
N ASP A 99 38.82 19.04 -76.03
CA ASP A 99 38.92 20.21 -75.15
C ASP A 99 39.40 21.48 -75.87
N GLU A 100 38.57 22.53 -75.89
CA GLU A 100 38.97 23.92 -75.67
C GLU A 100 37.77 24.72 -75.11
N PRO A 101 37.95 25.60 -74.11
CA PRO A 101 36.89 26.46 -73.61
C PRO A 101 36.63 27.62 -74.60
N LYS A 102 35.37 27.78 -75.01
CA LYS A 102 34.89 29.00 -75.69
C LYS A 102 34.15 29.88 -74.69
N ASP A 103 34.69 31.09 -74.52
CA ASP A 103 34.03 32.20 -73.85
C ASP A 103 32.81 32.66 -74.65
N ASP A 104 31.61 32.61 -74.07
CA ASP A 104 30.42 33.30 -74.57
C ASP A 104 29.89 34.27 -73.50
N GLU A 105 30.25 35.54 -73.68
CA GLU A 105 29.75 36.70 -72.96
C GLU A 105 28.30 37.04 -73.37
N VAL A 106 27.27 36.41 -72.80
CA VAL A 106 25.91 37.02 -72.78
C VAL A 106 25.10 36.60 -71.54
N SER A 107 25.38 37.18 -70.38
CA SER A 107 24.33 37.55 -69.42
C SER A 107 24.87 38.57 -68.42
N GLY A 108 24.38 39.80 -68.53
CA GLY A 108 24.70 40.91 -67.62
C GLY A 108 24.01 40.80 -66.26
N ILE A 109 24.22 39.67 -65.58
CA ILE A 109 23.74 39.43 -64.22
C ILE A 109 24.96 39.53 -63.30
N ASN A 110 25.10 40.65 -62.61
CA ASN A 110 26.07 40.82 -61.53
C ASN A 110 25.64 39.96 -60.34
N ILE A 111 25.96 38.67 -60.40
CA ILE A 111 25.91 37.78 -59.24
C ILE A 111 27.04 38.25 -58.32
N LYS A 112 26.68 38.98 -57.26
CA LYS A 112 27.56 39.18 -56.09
C LYS A 112 27.72 37.81 -55.44
N SER A 113 28.67 37.02 -55.94
CA SER A 113 29.21 35.92 -55.17
C SER A 113 29.75 36.52 -53.87
N LEU A 114 29.24 36.04 -52.74
CA LEU A 114 29.88 36.17 -51.43
C LEU A 114 31.18 35.34 -51.47
N SER A 115 32.11 35.78 -52.31
CA SER A 115 33.52 35.53 -52.10
C SER A 115 33.88 36.40 -50.92
N VAL A 116 34.28 35.77 -49.82
CA VAL A 116 35.08 36.43 -48.79
C VAL A 116 36.39 36.81 -49.49
N GLN A 117 36.39 37.98 -50.12
CA GLN A 117 37.60 38.60 -50.61
C GLN A 117 38.38 39.04 -49.38
N ASP A 118 39.39 38.28 -49.00
CA ASP A 118 40.46 38.77 -48.14
C ASP A 118 40.97 40.09 -48.76
N PRO A 119 40.83 41.24 -48.08
CA PRO A 119 41.07 42.55 -48.67
C PRO A 119 42.56 42.84 -48.99
N GLU A 120 43.46 41.86 -48.85
CA GLU A 120 44.91 42.06 -48.94
C GLU A 120 45.59 41.43 -50.17
N LYS A 121 44.89 40.69 -51.04
CA LYS A 121 45.48 40.13 -52.27
C LYS A 121 44.99 40.87 -53.51
N GLN A 122 45.77 41.85 -53.97
CA GLN A 122 45.54 42.54 -55.23
C GLN A 122 45.97 41.64 -56.40
N ASP A 123 45.03 41.23 -57.25
CA ASP A 123 45.32 40.51 -58.49
C ASP A 123 46.18 41.38 -59.43
N ILE A 124 47.39 40.91 -59.74
CA ILE A 124 48.34 41.65 -60.57
C ILE A 124 48.03 41.35 -62.05
N HIS A 125 47.35 42.29 -62.69
CA HIS A 125 47.09 42.24 -64.13
C HIS A 125 48.33 42.68 -64.91
N THR A 126 48.87 41.78 -65.74
CA THR A 126 49.97 42.09 -66.68
C THR A 126 49.57 41.64 -68.08
N LEU A 127 50.45 41.81 -69.08
CA LEU A 127 50.23 41.30 -70.44
C LEU A 127 51.17 40.12 -70.70
N TYR A 128 50.71 39.10 -71.42
CA TYR A 128 51.60 38.09 -72.01
C TYR A 128 52.53 38.75 -73.04
N SER A 129 53.61 38.07 -73.45
CA SER A 129 54.54 38.55 -74.49
C SER A 129 53.83 38.93 -75.80
N ASP A 130 52.64 38.35 -76.02
CA ASP A 130 51.85 38.48 -77.24
C ASP A 130 50.71 39.51 -77.10
N GLY A 131 50.66 40.27 -76.00
CA GLY A 131 49.75 41.41 -75.81
C GLY A 131 48.35 41.10 -75.26
N LYS A 132 48.04 39.85 -74.91
CA LYS A 132 46.78 39.48 -74.22
C LYS A 132 46.89 39.74 -72.70
N PRO A 133 45.82 40.22 -72.02
CA PRO A 133 45.86 40.43 -70.58
C PRO A 133 45.97 39.10 -69.83
N ARG A 134 46.80 39.06 -68.78
CA ARG A 134 47.00 37.92 -67.89
C ARG A 134 46.79 38.31 -66.45
N ILE A 135 46.10 37.46 -65.71
CA ILE A 135 45.93 37.59 -64.27
C ILE A 135 46.95 36.66 -63.63
N ILE A 136 47.98 37.23 -63.00
CA ILE A 136 48.94 36.41 -62.26
C ILE A 136 48.26 36.04 -60.94
N LYS A 137 47.75 34.81 -60.86
CA LYS A 137 47.30 34.22 -59.60
C LYS A 137 48.51 33.95 -58.70
N PRO A 138 48.37 34.02 -57.37
CA PRO A 138 49.42 33.56 -56.46
C PRO A 138 49.77 32.09 -56.75
N GLU A 139 51.03 31.71 -56.50
CA GLU A 139 51.45 30.30 -56.59
C GLU A 139 50.60 29.45 -55.63
N ILE A 140 50.14 28.29 -56.11
CA ILE A 140 49.41 27.32 -55.30
C ILE A 140 50.42 26.67 -54.36
N ASN A 141 50.18 26.77 -53.05
CA ASN A 141 50.96 26.04 -52.07
C ASN A 141 50.37 24.62 -51.95
N PRO A 142 51.12 23.55 -52.27
CA PRO A 142 50.66 22.19 -52.02
C PRO A 142 50.70 21.93 -50.51
N VAL A 143 49.53 21.94 -49.89
CA VAL A 143 49.35 21.66 -48.46
C VAL A 143 48.54 20.37 -48.34
N TYR A 144 48.93 19.49 -47.42
CA TYR A 144 48.08 18.37 -47.02
C TYR A 144 46.95 18.94 -46.18
N ASP A 145 45.75 18.98 -46.76
CA ASP A 145 44.55 19.50 -46.11
C ASP A 145 43.99 18.49 -45.09
N SER A 146 42.94 18.86 -44.36
CA SER A 146 42.34 18.00 -43.33
C SER A 146 41.74 16.70 -43.87
N ASP A 147 41.37 16.68 -45.14
CA ASP A 147 40.81 15.52 -45.84
C ASP A 147 41.56 15.35 -47.16
N ASP A 148 42.71 14.69 -47.08
CA ASP A 148 43.42 14.15 -48.23
C ASP A 148 43.39 12.63 -48.11
N SER A 149 43.39 11.92 -49.25
CA SER A 149 43.30 10.45 -49.26
C SER A 149 44.52 9.76 -48.63
N ASP A 150 45.54 10.53 -48.24
CA ASP A 150 46.71 10.09 -47.50
C ASP A 150 46.87 10.90 -46.21
N ALA A 151 47.29 10.24 -45.14
CA ALA A 151 47.53 10.86 -43.83
C ALA A 151 49.04 10.92 -43.55
N GLU A 152 49.45 11.78 -42.61
CA GLU A 152 50.85 11.89 -42.23
C GLU A 152 51.31 10.60 -41.50
N ASN A 153 51.90 9.69 -42.27
CA ASN A 153 52.46 8.45 -41.76
C ASN A 153 53.91 8.67 -41.31
N PHE A 154 54.18 8.51 -40.01
CA PHE A 154 55.55 8.57 -39.48
C PHE A 154 56.40 7.38 -39.94
N ASN A 155 55.76 6.24 -40.18
CA ASN A 155 56.42 5.03 -40.65
C ASN A 155 56.30 4.87 -42.17
N THR A 156 57.40 4.49 -42.83
CA THR A 156 57.51 4.41 -44.30
C THR A 156 57.48 2.99 -44.86
N ILE A 157 57.12 1.99 -44.05
CA ILE A 157 57.17 0.56 -44.42
C ILE A 157 56.15 0.13 -45.47
N GLY A 158 55.08 0.91 -45.69
CA GLY A 158 54.01 0.58 -46.63
C GLY A 158 53.26 -0.72 -46.27
N ASN A 159 52.62 -1.34 -47.26
CA ASN A 159 51.80 -2.54 -47.07
C ASN A 159 52.66 -3.83 -47.03
N VAL A 160 53.54 -3.92 -46.02
CA VAL A 160 54.34 -5.12 -45.72
C VAL A 160 53.84 -5.79 -44.44
N PRO A 161 53.89 -7.13 -44.33
CA PRO A 161 53.43 -7.82 -43.12
C PRO A 161 54.32 -7.47 -41.93
N LEU A 162 53.68 -7.01 -40.84
CA LEU A 162 54.36 -6.60 -39.59
C LEU A 162 55.15 -7.74 -38.92
N SER A 163 54.88 -9.00 -39.28
CA SER A 163 55.64 -10.17 -38.81
C SER A 163 57.15 -10.05 -39.05
N ALA A 164 57.58 -9.36 -40.11
CA ALA A 164 58.99 -9.11 -40.40
C ALA A 164 59.70 -8.32 -39.28
N TYR A 165 58.97 -7.61 -38.42
CA TYR A 165 59.50 -6.78 -37.35
C TYR A 165 59.26 -7.36 -35.94
N ASP A 166 58.65 -8.53 -35.79
CA ASP A 166 58.32 -9.11 -34.47
C ASP A 166 59.53 -9.47 -33.62
N GLU A 167 60.61 -9.92 -34.27
CA GLU A 167 61.90 -10.19 -33.62
C GLU A 167 62.74 -8.92 -33.39
N MET A 168 62.33 -7.78 -33.98
CA MET A 168 63.07 -6.53 -33.94
C MET A 168 62.56 -5.56 -32.85
N PRO A 169 63.45 -4.80 -32.19
CA PRO A 169 63.07 -3.80 -31.17
C PRO A 169 62.49 -2.50 -31.75
N HIS A 170 62.36 -2.40 -33.07
CA HIS A 170 61.89 -1.23 -33.81
C HIS A 170 60.97 -1.67 -34.94
N ILE A 171 60.10 -0.79 -35.41
CA ILE A 171 59.16 -1.04 -36.51
C ILE A 171 59.46 0.00 -37.59
N GLY A 172 60.17 -0.42 -38.65
CA GLY A 172 60.47 0.47 -39.77
C GLY A 172 61.41 1.65 -39.46
N TYR A 173 61.44 2.59 -40.40
CA TYR A 173 62.28 3.80 -40.37
C TYR A 173 61.43 5.01 -40.75
N ASP A 174 61.78 6.17 -40.19
CA ASP A 174 61.18 7.45 -40.58
C ASP A 174 61.71 7.93 -41.96
N ILE A 175 61.10 8.98 -42.51
CA ILE A 175 61.48 9.58 -43.81
C ILE A 175 62.96 10.01 -43.85
N ASN A 176 63.56 10.29 -42.68
CA ASN A 176 64.96 10.68 -42.54
C ASN A 176 65.91 9.50 -42.25
N GLY A 177 65.40 8.26 -42.20
CA GLY A 177 66.18 7.04 -41.95
C GLY A 177 66.48 6.72 -40.48
N LYS A 178 65.78 7.33 -39.52
CA LYS A 178 65.87 7.02 -38.08
C LYS A 178 64.97 5.83 -37.72
N ARG A 179 65.45 4.96 -36.83
CA ARG A 179 64.69 3.80 -36.33
C ARG A 179 63.52 4.26 -35.44
N ILE A 180 62.33 3.76 -35.72
CA ILE A 180 61.12 3.97 -34.90
C ILE A 180 61.04 2.85 -33.86
N MET A 181 61.38 3.15 -32.61
CA MET A 181 61.42 2.16 -31.54
C MET A 181 60.02 1.77 -31.09
N ARG A 182 59.81 0.49 -30.74
CA ARG A 182 58.56 0.06 -30.14
C ARG A 182 58.33 0.77 -28.79
N PRO A 183 57.11 1.21 -28.46
CA PRO A 183 56.80 1.67 -27.11
C PRO A 183 57.01 0.53 -26.11
N ALA A 184 57.19 0.87 -24.84
CA ALA A 184 57.41 -0.13 -23.80
C ALA A 184 56.24 -1.13 -23.77
N LYS A 185 56.54 -2.43 -23.88
CA LYS A 185 55.51 -3.48 -23.75
C LYS A 185 54.91 -3.39 -22.35
N GLY A 186 53.57 -3.31 -22.26
CA GLY A 186 52.82 -3.38 -21.01
C GLY A 186 53.12 -4.67 -20.24
N SER A 187 52.73 -4.71 -18.97
CA SER A 187 52.93 -5.90 -18.14
C SER A 187 52.26 -7.12 -18.79
N ALA A 188 52.76 -8.33 -18.53
CA ALA A 188 52.09 -9.56 -18.99
C ALA A 188 50.64 -9.67 -18.46
N LEU A 189 50.36 -8.99 -17.34
CA LEU A 189 49.01 -8.88 -16.78
C LEU A 189 48.12 -7.96 -17.63
N ASP A 190 48.64 -6.86 -18.15
CA ASP A 190 47.88 -5.92 -18.98
C ASP A 190 47.50 -6.57 -20.32
N GLN A 191 48.42 -7.33 -20.93
CA GLN A 191 48.13 -8.10 -22.15
C GLN A 191 47.06 -9.18 -21.92
N LEU A 192 47.05 -9.78 -20.72
CA LEU A 192 46.03 -10.76 -20.35
C LEU A 192 44.68 -10.06 -20.12
N LEU A 193 44.66 -8.91 -19.45
CA LEU A 193 43.44 -8.12 -19.28
C LEU A 193 42.86 -7.68 -20.62
N GLU A 194 43.68 -7.19 -21.56
CA GLU A 194 43.23 -6.83 -22.91
C GLU A 194 42.69 -8.02 -23.71
N SER A 195 43.04 -9.26 -23.34
CA SER A 195 42.48 -10.48 -23.94
C SER A 195 41.17 -10.97 -23.30
N ILE A 196 40.93 -10.60 -22.03
CA ILE A 196 39.69 -10.95 -21.31
C ILE A 196 38.65 -9.86 -21.55
N ASP A 197 39.01 -8.62 -21.25
CA ASP A 197 38.19 -7.43 -21.44
C ASP A 197 38.81 -6.61 -22.58
N LEU A 198 38.29 -6.83 -23.79
CA LEU A 198 38.74 -6.13 -24.99
C LEU A 198 38.61 -4.61 -24.78
N PRO A 199 39.65 -3.82 -25.08
CA PRO A 199 39.56 -2.37 -24.97
C PRO A 199 38.44 -1.79 -25.83
N GLU A 200 37.85 -0.68 -25.36
CA GLU A 200 36.91 0.10 -26.17
C GLU A 200 37.59 0.55 -27.48
N GLY A 201 36.88 0.40 -28.60
CA GLY A 201 37.42 0.66 -29.94
C GLY A 201 38.44 -0.36 -30.45
N TRP A 202 38.51 -1.58 -29.88
CA TRP A 202 39.42 -2.61 -30.38
C TRP A 202 39.05 -3.09 -31.79
N THR A 203 40.01 -2.99 -32.71
CA THR A 203 39.83 -3.36 -34.13
C THR A 203 40.45 -4.70 -34.52
N GLY A 204 41.27 -5.29 -33.64
CA GLY A 204 42.01 -6.52 -33.91
C GLY A 204 43.25 -6.39 -34.81
N LEU A 205 43.48 -5.23 -35.44
CA LEU A 205 44.70 -4.95 -36.20
C LEU A 205 45.78 -4.26 -35.34
N LEU A 206 47.03 -4.37 -35.81
CA LEU A 206 48.18 -3.70 -35.20
C LEU A 206 48.42 -2.35 -35.89
N ASP A 207 48.66 -1.31 -35.10
CA ASP A 207 49.07 0.00 -35.60
C ASP A 207 50.45 -0.08 -36.24
N GLN A 208 50.58 0.47 -37.45
CA GLN A 208 51.82 0.47 -38.23
C GLN A 208 52.93 1.29 -37.56
N ASN A 209 52.59 2.30 -36.76
CA ASN A 209 53.57 3.18 -36.13
C ASN A 209 54.13 2.58 -34.83
N THR A 210 53.26 2.01 -33.99
CA THR A 210 53.61 1.58 -32.63
C THR A 210 53.67 0.05 -32.46
N GLY A 211 53.00 -0.72 -33.31
CA GLY A 211 52.89 -2.18 -33.20
C GLY A 211 52.10 -2.66 -31.99
N THR A 212 51.34 -1.77 -31.34
CA THR A 212 50.28 -2.13 -30.39
C THR A 212 48.95 -2.29 -31.13
N SER A 213 47.91 -2.81 -30.48
CA SER A 213 46.57 -2.89 -31.08
C SER A 213 46.06 -1.50 -31.46
N LEU A 214 45.60 -1.33 -32.71
CA LEU A 214 44.99 -0.09 -33.17
C LEU A 214 43.60 0.07 -32.55
N LYS A 215 43.37 1.22 -31.89
CA LYS A 215 42.11 1.55 -31.24
C LYS A 215 41.44 2.68 -32.01
N LEU A 216 40.13 2.54 -32.23
CA LEU A 216 39.30 3.64 -32.74
C LEU A 216 39.04 4.65 -31.64
N THR A 217 38.91 5.91 -32.03
CA THR A 217 38.46 6.97 -31.14
C THR A 217 36.95 6.90 -30.93
N ASP A 218 36.47 7.46 -29.82
CA ASP A 218 35.03 7.48 -29.51
C ASP A 218 34.22 8.21 -30.60
N GLU A 219 34.80 9.27 -31.19
CA GLU A 219 34.19 10.03 -32.29
C GLU A 219 34.04 9.18 -33.56
N GLU A 220 35.04 8.35 -33.89
CA GLU A 220 34.97 7.41 -35.02
C GLU A 220 33.95 6.30 -34.78
N LEU A 221 33.87 5.78 -33.55
CA LEU A 221 32.86 4.77 -33.18
C LEU A 221 31.45 5.33 -33.27
N GLU A 222 31.23 6.55 -32.78
CA GLU A 222 29.95 7.25 -32.92
C GLU A 222 29.62 7.52 -34.39
N LEU A 223 30.60 7.92 -35.21
CA LEU A 223 30.42 8.14 -36.63
C LEU A 223 30.02 6.84 -37.36
N ILE A 224 30.70 5.72 -37.09
CA ILE A 224 30.37 4.40 -37.66
C ILE A 224 28.94 3.99 -37.26
N ARG A 225 28.57 4.20 -36.00
CA ARG A 225 27.22 3.92 -35.51
C ARG A 225 26.18 4.79 -36.23
N LYS A 226 26.41 6.10 -36.34
CA LYS A 226 25.53 7.03 -37.06
C LYS A 226 25.34 6.57 -38.51
N ILE A 227 26.42 6.15 -39.18
CA ILE A 227 26.37 5.61 -40.55
C ILE A 227 25.52 4.34 -40.63
N GLN A 228 25.73 3.36 -39.74
CA GLN A 228 24.96 2.11 -39.72
C GLN A 228 23.47 2.34 -39.48
N GLN A 229 23.14 3.30 -38.62
CA GLN A 229 21.77 3.63 -38.25
C GLN A 229 21.10 4.61 -39.24
N GLN A 230 21.81 5.01 -40.30
CA GLN A 230 21.37 6.06 -41.26
C GLN A 230 21.00 7.37 -40.56
N GLU A 231 21.67 7.67 -39.45
CA GLU A 231 21.55 8.95 -38.74
C GLU A 231 22.43 10.01 -39.42
N ASN A 232 22.11 11.28 -39.18
CA ASN A 232 22.91 12.38 -39.74
C ASN A 232 24.30 12.39 -39.10
N THR A 233 25.32 12.33 -39.95
CA THR A 233 26.73 12.31 -39.53
C THR A 233 27.22 13.71 -39.15
N ASP A 234 26.84 14.74 -39.91
CA ASP A 234 27.12 16.14 -39.58
C ASP A 234 25.98 16.74 -38.74
N GLU A 235 26.31 17.18 -37.54
CA GLU A 235 25.36 17.73 -36.59
C GLU A 235 24.88 19.14 -36.96
N ASN A 236 25.60 19.83 -37.85
CA ASN A 236 25.28 21.20 -38.25
C ASN A 236 24.20 21.28 -39.34
N ILE A 237 23.80 20.16 -39.93
CA ILE A 237 22.80 20.11 -40.99
C ILE A 237 21.42 19.95 -40.37
N ASN A 238 20.48 20.80 -40.78
CA ASN A 238 19.07 20.62 -40.45
C ASN A 238 18.40 19.77 -41.56
N PRO A 239 17.90 18.56 -41.27
CA PRO A 239 17.32 17.67 -42.30
C PRO A 239 16.04 18.24 -42.93
N TYR A 240 15.42 19.22 -42.29
CA TYR A 240 14.15 19.81 -42.70
C TYR A 240 14.31 21.31 -42.94
N GLU A 241 15.33 21.70 -43.70
CA GLU A 241 15.47 23.09 -44.12
C GLU A 241 14.25 23.53 -44.97
N PRO A 242 13.68 24.71 -44.69
CA PRO A 242 12.58 25.22 -45.47
C PRO A 242 13.03 25.49 -46.90
N LEU A 243 12.22 25.09 -47.88
CA LEU A 243 12.51 25.30 -49.29
C LEU A 243 12.60 26.80 -49.59
N LEU A 244 13.81 27.28 -49.86
CA LEU A 244 14.07 28.66 -50.24
C LEU A 244 13.79 28.84 -51.73
N GLU A 245 12.73 29.56 -52.04
CA GLU A 245 12.33 29.94 -53.40
C GLU A 245 13.28 31.01 -53.99
N TRP A 246 14.56 30.68 -54.16
CA TRP A 246 15.54 31.61 -54.71
C TRP A 246 15.37 31.85 -56.22
N PHE A 247 14.71 30.93 -56.92
CA PHE A 247 14.47 30.99 -58.36
C PHE A 247 13.02 31.42 -58.71
N THR A 248 12.01 30.80 -58.09
CA THR A 248 10.58 31.07 -58.37
C THR A 248 10.08 32.43 -57.87
N LYS A 249 10.88 33.12 -57.05
CA LYS A 249 10.59 34.48 -56.60
C LYS A 249 10.42 35.46 -57.77
N ASP A 250 11.15 35.25 -58.85
CA ASP A 250 11.06 36.07 -60.05
C ASP A 250 10.14 35.39 -61.07
N VAL A 251 8.97 35.98 -61.31
CA VAL A 251 7.96 35.40 -62.21
C VAL A 251 8.29 35.72 -63.66
N GLU A 252 8.38 34.68 -64.51
CA GLU A 252 8.64 34.82 -65.94
C GLU A 252 7.44 35.44 -66.69
N VAL A 253 7.71 36.46 -67.50
CA VAL A 253 6.70 37.21 -68.27
C VAL A 253 6.43 36.59 -69.65
N MET A 254 7.39 35.82 -70.19
CA MET A 254 7.29 35.15 -71.49
C MET A 254 7.53 33.65 -71.32
N PRO A 255 6.96 32.79 -72.18
CA PRO A 255 7.31 31.38 -72.17
C PRO A 255 8.78 31.19 -72.55
N LEU A 256 9.44 30.21 -71.95
CA LEU A 256 10.85 29.88 -72.18
C LEU A 256 11.22 29.65 -73.65
N THR A 257 10.25 29.22 -74.48
CA THR A 257 10.49 28.94 -75.91
C THR A 257 9.46 29.64 -76.79
N ALA A 258 9.94 30.15 -77.93
CA ALA A 258 9.13 30.74 -78.98
C ALA A 258 8.77 29.73 -80.10
N VAL A 259 8.55 28.46 -79.75
CA VAL A 259 8.24 27.41 -80.74
C VAL A 259 6.84 27.64 -81.32
N PRO A 260 6.67 27.69 -82.66
CA PRO A 260 5.36 27.82 -83.29
C PRO A 260 4.45 26.63 -82.95
N GLU A 261 3.18 26.92 -82.63
CA GLU A 261 2.27 25.87 -82.22
C GLU A 261 1.91 24.89 -83.36
N PRO A 262 2.03 23.57 -83.13
CA PRO A 262 1.66 22.57 -84.13
C PRO A 262 0.14 22.52 -84.40
N LYS A 263 -0.25 22.28 -85.66
CA LYS A 263 -1.67 22.21 -86.08
C LYS A 263 -2.53 21.20 -85.31
N ARG A 264 -1.93 20.12 -84.78
CA ARG A 264 -2.61 19.12 -83.92
C ARG A 264 -3.18 19.71 -82.61
N ARG A 265 -2.75 20.91 -82.19
CA ARG A 265 -3.32 21.64 -81.04
C ARG A 265 -4.67 22.27 -81.37
N PHE A 266 -4.96 22.54 -82.65
CA PHE A 266 -6.19 23.20 -83.11
C PHE A 266 -7.15 22.26 -83.84
N VAL A 267 -6.65 21.14 -84.36
CA VAL A 267 -7.46 20.12 -85.05
C VAL A 267 -7.76 18.98 -84.06
N PRO A 268 -8.94 18.34 -84.13
CA PRO A 268 -9.24 17.17 -83.30
C PRO A 268 -8.15 16.10 -83.35
N SER A 269 -7.88 15.51 -82.18
CA SER A 269 -6.75 14.61 -81.99
C SER A 269 -6.87 13.36 -82.85
N LYS A 270 -5.89 13.14 -83.74
CA LYS A 270 -5.81 11.90 -84.52
C LYS A 270 -5.53 10.68 -83.64
N HIS A 271 -4.87 10.88 -82.50
CA HIS A 271 -4.57 9.79 -81.58
C HIS A 271 -5.84 9.37 -80.82
N GLU A 272 -6.68 10.34 -80.46
CA GLU A 272 -8.01 10.07 -79.92
C GLU A 272 -8.88 9.34 -80.94
N ALA A 273 -8.90 9.78 -82.21
CA ALA A 273 -9.62 9.07 -83.26
C ALA A 273 -9.15 7.61 -83.42
N LYS A 274 -7.84 7.34 -83.37
CA LYS A 274 -7.29 5.97 -83.38
C LYS A 274 -7.74 5.17 -82.15
N ARG A 275 -7.73 5.77 -80.96
CA ARG A 275 -8.19 5.13 -79.71
C ARG A 275 -9.69 4.83 -79.74
N VAL A 276 -10.51 5.77 -80.22
CA VAL A 276 -11.95 5.57 -80.42
C VAL A 276 -12.18 4.41 -81.37
N MET A 277 -11.45 4.31 -82.48
CA MET A 277 -11.59 3.20 -83.41
C MET A 277 -11.15 1.85 -82.79
N LYS A 278 -10.12 1.85 -81.93
CA LYS A 278 -9.71 0.66 -81.15
C LYS A 278 -10.81 0.23 -80.17
N ILE A 279 -11.40 1.17 -79.43
CA ILE A 279 -12.50 0.92 -78.49
C ILE A 279 -13.74 0.44 -79.24
N VAL A 280 -14.09 1.05 -80.37
CA VAL A 280 -15.22 0.61 -81.21
C VAL A 280 -15.03 -0.82 -81.71
N ARG A 281 -13.80 -1.19 -82.09
CA ARG A 281 -13.47 -2.58 -82.45
C ARG A 281 -13.62 -3.53 -81.27
N ALA A 282 -13.11 -3.15 -80.10
CA ALA A 282 -13.23 -3.94 -78.87
C ALA A 282 -14.67 -4.07 -78.35
N ILE A 283 -15.53 -3.06 -78.58
CA ILE A 283 -16.97 -3.12 -78.28
C ILE A 283 -17.67 -4.08 -79.25
N ARG A 284 -17.34 -4.06 -80.56
CA ARG A 284 -17.90 -5.01 -81.54
C ARG A 284 -17.48 -6.45 -81.27
N GLU A 285 -16.25 -6.64 -80.81
CA GLU A 285 -15.70 -7.93 -80.41
C GLU A 285 -16.22 -8.38 -79.01
N GLY A 286 -17.01 -7.53 -78.32
CA GLY A 286 -17.65 -7.86 -77.06
C GLY A 286 -16.74 -7.82 -75.82
N ARG A 287 -15.46 -7.46 -75.97
CA ARG A 287 -14.49 -7.38 -74.85
C ARG A 287 -14.72 -6.15 -73.96
N ILE A 288 -15.25 -5.07 -74.54
CA ILE A 288 -15.64 -3.86 -73.80
C ILE A 288 -17.16 -3.74 -73.80
N ILE A 289 -17.75 -3.78 -72.61
CA ILE A 289 -19.19 -3.58 -72.41
C ILE A 289 -19.48 -2.08 -72.51
N PRO A 290 -20.49 -1.66 -73.29
CA PRO A 290 -20.90 -0.26 -73.36
C PRO A 290 -21.26 0.32 -71.97
N PRO A 291 -20.94 1.60 -71.72
CA PRO A 291 -21.13 2.22 -70.40
C PRO A 291 -22.59 2.22 -69.93
N ASP A 292 -23.56 2.23 -70.85
CA ASP A 292 -24.99 2.16 -70.51
C ASP A 292 -25.38 0.78 -69.93
N GLN A 293 -24.76 -0.30 -70.40
CA GLN A 293 -24.97 -1.65 -69.87
C GLN A 293 -24.22 -1.86 -68.55
N VAL A 294 -23.07 -1.20 -68.36
CA VAL A 294 -22.34 -1.22 -67.09
C VAL A 294 -23.17 -0.55 -65.97
N LYS A 295 -23.83 0.58 -66.27
CA LYS A 295 -24.74 1.23 -65.30
C LYS A 295 -25.89 0.33 -64.88
N GLN A 296 -26.49 -0.38 -65.83
CA GLN A 296 -27.56 -1.34 -65.55
C GLN A 296 -27.07 -2.50 -64.67
N LYS A 297 -25.87 -3.03 -64.92
CA LYS A 297 -25.27 -4.07 -64.06
C LYS A 297 -24.99 -3.57 -62.64
N ILE A 298 -24.46 -2.35 -62.48
CA ILE A 298 -24.20 -1.77 -61.15
C ILE A 298 -25.50 -1.60 -60.36
N GLU A 299 -26.60 -1.22 -61.01
CA GLU A 299 -27.93 -1.16 -60.38
C GLU A 299 -28.48 -2.55 -60.06
N GLU A 300 -28.23 -3.56 -60.90
CA GLU A 300 -28.65 -4.95 -60.66
C GLU A 300 -27.82 -5.66 -59.57
N ASP A 301 -26.56 -5.28 -59.40
CA ASP A 301 -25.63 -5.80 -58.38
C ASP A 301 -25.86 -5.17 -57.00
N GLN A 302 -26.57 -4.04 -56.92
CA GLN A 302 -27.09 -3.48 -55.66
C GLN A 302 -28.29 -4.29 -55.14
N LYS A 303 -28.11 -5.59 -54.90
CA LYS A 303 -29.08 -6.41 -54.16
C LYS A 303 -28.80 -6.29 -52.66
N ASN A 304 -29.79 -5.80 -51.92
CA ASN A 304 -29.78 -5.84 -50.46
C ASN A 304 -29.98 -7.28 -50.00
N PHE A 305 -28.90 -7.97 -49.65
CA PHE A 305 -28.99 -9.30 -49.04
C PHE A 305 -29.29 -9.17 -47.55
N ASP A 306 -30.22 -9.97 -47.06
CA ASP A 306 -30.44 -10.12 -45.62
C ASP A 306 -29.37 -11.07 -45.07
N LEU A 307 -28.42 -10.52 -44.32
CA LEU A 307 -27.33 -11.29 -43.72
C LEU A 307 -27.83 -12.21 -42.58
N TRP A 308 -28.99 -11.92 -41.98
CA TRP A 308 -29.37 -12.48 -40.67
C TRP A 308 -30.50 -13.52 -40.72
N ASN A 309 -30.91 -13.98 -41.90
CA ASN A 309 -32.00 -14.96 -42.02
C ASN A 309 -31.69 -16.32 -41.32
N ASP A 310 -30.41 -16.69 -41.20
CA ASP A 310 -29.96 -17.99 -40.63
C ASP A 310 -29.03 -17.82 -39.41
N GLU A 311 -29.23 -16.81 -38.57
CA GLU A 311 -28.36 -16.57 -37.41
C GLU A 311 -28.62 -17.58 -36.27
N VAL A 312 -27.60 -18.36 -35.89
CA VAL A 312 -27.62 -19.26 -34.73
C VAL A 312 -27.15 -18.49 -33.50
N GLU A 313 -27.94 -18.48 -32.42
CA GLU A 313 -27.56 -17.80 -31.18
C GLU A 313 -26.26 -18.38 -30.60
N VAL A 314 -25.18 -17.60 -30.64
CA VAL A 314 -23.91 -17.95 -30.00
C VAL A 314 -23.97 -17.58 -28.52
N PRO A 315 -23.69 -18.51 -27.58
CA PRO A 315 -23.65 -18.19 -26.16
C PRO A 315 -22.56 -17.15 -25.86
N ASP A 316 -22.85 -16.24 -24.93
CA ASP A 316 -21.90 -15.19 -24.55
C ASP A 316 -20.61 -15.79 -24.00
N HIS A 317 -19.50 -15.56 -24.71
CA HIS A 317 -18.19 -16.06 -24.31
C HIS A 317 -17.53 -15.15 -23.25
N VAL A 318 -16.70 -15.74 -22.38
CA VAL A 318 -16.08 -15.03 -21.24
C VAL A 318 -15.26 -13.83 -21.69
N MET A 319 -14.62 -13.90 -22.86
CA MET A 319 -13.80 -12.80 -23.41
C MET A 319 -14.63 -11.63 -23.99
N THR A 320 -15.90 -11.83 -24.32
CA THR A 320 -16.74 -10.83 -25.00
C THR A 320 -17.94 -10.42 -24.15
N LEU A 321 -17.68 -9.65 -23.09
CA LEU A 321 -18.75 -9.08 -22.25
C LEU A 321 -19.50 -7.99 -23.05
N ARG A 322 -20.67 -8.33 -23.60
CA ARG A 322 -21.54 -7.39 -24.32
C ARG A 322 -22.03 -6.29 -23.38
N ALA A 323 -22.08 -5.05 -23.87
CA ALA A 323 -22.57 -3.95 -23.07
C ALA A 323 -24.05 -4.16 -22.71
N PRO A 324 -24.48 -3.85 -21.47
CA PRO A 324 -25.88 -3.96 -21.09
C PRO A 324 -26.73 -3.01 -21.93
N LYS A 325 -27.90 -3.50 -22.35
CA LYS A 325 -28.91 -2.69 -23.02
C LYS A 325 -29.47 -1.69 -22.01
N LEU A 326 -29.83 -0.50 -22.49
CA LEU A 326 -30.54 0.48 -21.67
C LEU A 326 -31.87 -0.12 -21.20
N PRO A 327 -32.26 0.06 -19.93
CA PRO A 327 -33.58 -0.36 -19.47
C PRO A 327 -34.66 0.39 -20.26
N PRO A 328 -35.85 -0.20 -20.41
CA PRO A 328 -36.98 0.50 -21.02
C PRO A 328 -37.37 1.74 -20.20
N PRO A 329 -37.85 2.82 -20.83
CA PRO A 329 -38.32 4.02 -20.14
C PRO A 329 -39.37 3.69 -19.07
N THR A 330 -39.21 4.27 -17.88
CA THR A 330 -40.13 4.07 -16.74
C THR A 330 -41.18 5.18 -16.66
N ASN A 331 -42.15 5.04 -15.74
CA ASN A 331 -43.18 6.05 -15.51
C ASN A 331 -42.62 7.42 -15.09
N GLU A 332 -41.41 7.47 -14.51
CA GLU A 332 -40.75 8.72 -14.08
C GLU A 332 -40.34 9.61 -15.26
N GLU A 333 -39.96 9.00 -16.38
CA GLU A 333 -39.54 9.67 -17.62
C GLU A 333 -40.73 10.14 -18.47
N SER A 334 -41.94 9.77 -18.07
CA SER A 334 -43.14 10.21 -18.79
C SER A 334 -43.31 11.72 -18.67
N TYR A 335 -43.87 12.34 -19.71
CA TYR A 335 -44.16 13.78 -19.67
C TYR A 335 -45.26 14.14 -18.65
N ASN A 336 -46.00 13.15 -18.15
CA ASN A 336 -47.08 13.32 -17.19
C ASN A 336 -46.95 12.25 -16.09
N PRO A 337 -45.92 12.34 -15.23
CA PRO A 337 -45.71 11.38 -14.17
C PRO A 337 -46.71 11.61 -13.03
N PRO A 338 -47.02 10.55 -12.25
CA PRO A 338 -47.70 10.70 -10.97
C PRO A 338 -47.03 11.74 -10.07
N GLU A 339 -47.81 12.43 -9.24
CA GLU A 339 -47.32 13.54 -8.42
C GLU A 339 -46.28 13.11 -7.37
N GLU A 340 -46.25 11.81 -7.03
CA GLU A 340 -45.25 11.20 -6.15
C GLU A 340 -43.83 11.30 -6.70
N TYR A 341 -43.66 11.40 -8.03
CA TYR A 341 -42.34 11.52 -8.66
C TYR A 341 -41.87 12.97 -8.83
N LEU A 342 -42.73 13.96 -8.57
CA LEU A 342 -42.34 15.35 -8.64
C LEU A 342 -41.52 15.71 -7.39
N LEU A 343 -40.28 16.12 -7.60
CA LEU A 343 -39.40 16.54 -6.52
C LEU A 343 -39.97 17.76 -5.77
N THR A 344 -39.79 17.75 -4.46
CA THR A 344 -40.05 18.93 -3.63
C THR A 344 -39.05 20.05 -3.95
N GLU A 345 -39.38 21.31 -3.61
CA GLU A 345 -38.48 22.43 -3.87
C GLU A 345 -37.13 22.32 -3.14
N GLU A 346 -37.11 21.66 -1.99
CA GLU A 346 -35.88 21.40 -1.22
C GLU A 346 -35.00 20.36 -1.90
N GLU A 347 -35.59 19.25 -2.36
CA GLU A 347 -34.88 18.20 -3.11
C GLU A 347 -34.37 18.71 -4.45
N LYS A 348 -35.16 19.54 -5.14
CA LYS A 348 -34.73 20.17 -6.40
C LYS A 348 -33.50 21.05 -6.19
N LYS A 349 -33.42 21.77 -5.07
CA LYS A 349 -32.21 22.55 -4.71
C LYS A 349 -31.03 21.64 -4.39
N ARG A 350 -31.25 20.51 -3.70
CA ARG A 350 -30.19 19.51 -3.45
C ARG A 350 -29.66 18.94 -4.75
N TRP A 351 -30.54 18.51 -5.65
CA TRP A 351 -30.18 17.97 -6.96
C TRP A 351 -29.40 18.98 -7.82
N LEU A 352 -29.78 20.26 -7.79
CA LEU A 352 -29.03 21.33 -8.50
C LEU A 352 -27.65 21.61 -7.88
N ASN A 353 -27.49 21.38 -6.58
CA ASN A 353 -26.21 21.54 -5.88
C ASN A 353 -25.29 20.32 -6.06
N GLU A 354 -25.85 19.13 -6.30
CA GLU A 354 -25.08 17.92 -6.60
C GLU A 354 -24.43 18.00 -7.99
N ASP A 355 -23.21 17.48 -8.09
CA ASP A 355 -22.45 17.42 -9.33
C ASP A 355 -23.10 16.43 -10.32
N PRO A 356 -23.10 16.71 -11.65
CA PRO A 356 -23.80 15.89 -12.62
C PRO A 356 -23.47 14.39 -12.64
N GLN A 357 -22.27 13.99 -12.21
CA GLN A 357 -21.83 12.59 -12.19
C GLN A 357 -22.36 11.80 -10.98
N ASP A 358 -22.57 12.46 -9.85
CA ASP A 358 -23.02 11.83 -8.60
C ASP A 358 -24.55 11.80 -8.48
N ARG A 359 -25.26 12.45 -9.40
CA ARG A 359 -26.73 12.49 -9.41
C ARG A 359 -27.28 11.10 -9.68
N GLU A 360 -28.26 10.70 -8.87
CA GLU A 360 -29.03 9.47 -9.11
C GLU A 360 -29.81 9.53 -10.45
N ARG A 361 -30.19 10.74 -10.87
CA ARG A 361 -30.97 11.00 -12.09
C ARG A 361 -30.30 12.08 -12.92
N ASN A 362 -30.19 11.82 -14.22
CA ASN A 362 -29.65 12.79 -15.19
C ASN A 362 -30.66 13.92 -15.47
N PHE A 363 -31.96 13.67 -15.34
CA PHE A 363 -33.03 14.63 -15.62
C PHE A 363 -33.85 14.97 -14.36
N LEU A 364 -34.53 16.11 -14.42
CA LEU A 364 -35.52 16.51 -13.42
C LEU A 364 -36.93 16.09 -13.88
N PRO A 365 -37.67 15.26 -13.13
CA PRO A 365 -39.04 14.89 -13.48
C PRO A 365 -39.95 16.12 -13.47
N GLN A 366 -40.69 16.32 -14.56
CA GLN A 366 -41.58 17.46 -14.75
C GLN A 366 -42.91 17.00 -15.31
N LYS A 367 -44.00 17.58 -14.79
CA LYS A 367 -45.36 17.26 -15.22
C LYS A 367 -45.88 18.29 -16.21
N TYR A 368 -46.24 17.81 -17.39
CA TYR A 368 -46.85 18.58 -18.45
C TYR A 368 -48.29 18.14 -18.67
N SER A 369 -49.21 19.10 -18.68
CA SER A 369 -50.64 18.82 -18.84
C SER A 369 -51.01 18.29 -20.24
N SER A 370 -50.19 18.55 -21.25
CA SER A 370 -50.43 18.13 -22.63
C SER A 370 -49.12 17.93 -23.39
N LEU A 371 -49.12 17.01 -24.37
CA LEU A 371 -47.92 16.69 -25.16
C LEU A 371 -47.33 17.89 -25.90
N ARG A 372 -48.18 18.83 -26.33
CA ARG A 372 -47.75 20.08 -27.00
C ARG A 372 -46.91 21.01 -26.12
N GLN A 373 -46.95 20.84 -24.79
CA GLN A 373 -46.20 21.66 -23.84
C GLN A 373 -44.83 21.05 -23.51
N VAL A 374 -44.56 19.83 -23.97
CA VAL A 374 -43.29 19.13 -23.70
C VAL A 374 -42.17 19.86 -24.45
N PRO A 375 -41.17 20.41 -23.74
CA PRO A 375 -40.05 21.07 -24.38
C PRO A 375 -39.10 20.04 -25.00
N GLY A 376 -38.26 20.50 -25.92
CA GLY A 376 -37.13 19.70 -26.39
C GLY A 376 -36.14 19.45 -25.24
N TYR A 377 -35.77 18.20 -25.01
CA TYR A 377 -34.83 17.82 -23.96
C TYR A 377 -33.38 18.16 -24.38
N GLN A 378 -32.81 19.19 -23.76
CA GLN A 378 -31.51 19.76 -24.13
C GLN A 378 -30.33 18.82 -23.84
N GLU A 379 -30.42 18.02 -22.79
CA GLU A 379 -29.34 17.11 -22.35
C GLU A 379 -29.33 15.77 -23.12
N SER A 380 -30.29 15.55 -24.04
CA SER A 380 -30.37 14.32 -24.84
C SER A 380 -29.08 13.99 -25.61
N VAL A 381 -28.44 14.99 -26.22
CA VAL A 381 -27.19 14.79 -26.98
C VAL A 381 -26.05 14.42 -26.04
N ARG A 382 -26.02 15.05 -24.86
CA ARG A 382 -25.00 14.80 -23.84
C ARG A 382 -25.10 13.37 -23.30
N GLU A 383 -26.30 12.91 -22.95
CA GLU A 383 -26.53 11.54 -22.47
C GLU A 383 -26.14 10.48 -23.51
N ARG A 384 -26.45 10.70 -24.79
CA ARG A 384 -26.07 9.77 -25.86
C ARG A 384 -24.55 9.76 -26.08
N PHE A 385 -23.92 10.92 -25.98
CA PHE A 385 -22.47 11.04 -26.05
C PHE A 385 -21.78 10.36 -24.86
N GLU A 386 -22.21 10.62 -23.62
CA GLU A 386 -21.71 9.95 -22.42
C GLU A 386 -21.91 8.44 -22.51
N ARG A 387 -23.07 7.95 -22.98
CA ARG A 387 -23.28 6.52 -23.22
C ARG A 387 -22.30 5.93 -24.23
N SER A 388 -21.93 6.68 -25.28
CA SER A 388 -20.94 6.24 -26.27
C SER A 388 -19.54 6.16 -25.67
N LEU A 389 -19.20 7.09 -24.78
CA LEU A 389 -17.97 7.03 -23.99
C LEU A 389 -17.99 5.84 -23.04
N ASP A 390 -19.09 5.57 -22.35
CA ASP A 390 -19.23 4.41 -21.46
C ASP A 390 -19.08 3.08 -22.20
N LEU A 391 -19.48 3.01 -23.48
CA LEU A 391 -19.31 1.81 -24.29
C LEU A 391 -17.85 1.50 -24.60
N TYR A 392 -17.03 2.54 -24.80
CA TYR A 392 -15.65 2.42 -25.30
C TYR A 392 -14.61 2.57 -24.18
N LEU A 393 -14.75 3.55 -23.28
CA LEU A 393 -13.78 3.88 -22.24
C LEU A 393 -13.99 3.09 -20.96
N ALA A 394 -15.23 2.80 -20.57
CA ALA A 394 -15.49 2.23 -19.25
C ALA A 394 -15.10 0.73 -19.20
N PRO A 395 -14.29 0.29 -18.22
CA PRO A 395 -13.92 -1.10 -18.08
C PRO A 395 -15.15 -1.94 -17.70
N ARG A 396 -15.34 -3.08 -18.37
CA ARG A 396 -16.48 -3.96 -18.16
C ARG A 396 -16.12 -5.10 -17.20
N VAL A 397 -16.77 -5.15 -16.05
CA VAL A 397 -16.54 -6.15 -14.99
C VAL A 397 -17.83 -6.92 -14.71
N ARG A 398 -17.76 -8.26 -14.63
CA ARG A 398 -18.89 -9.07 -14.15
C ARG A 398 -18.94 -8.99 -12.63
N HIS A 399 -20.01 -8.40 -12.10
CA HIS A 399 -20.28 -8.39 -10.67
C HIS A 399 -21.45 -9.32 -10.33
N ASN A 400 -21.26 -10.22 -9.37
CA ASN A 400 -22.33 -11.06 -8.87
C ASN A 400 -23.15 -10.27 -7.85
N LYS A 401 -24.26 -9.67 -8.29
CA LYS A 401 -25.20 -9.00 -7.37
C LYS A 401 -25.94 -10.05 -6.55
N LEU A 402 -25.71 -10.05 -5.24
CA LEU A 402 -26.39 -10.96 -4.30
C LEU A 402 -27.83 -10.47 -4.09
N ASN A 403 -28.78 -11.08 -4.81
CA ASN A 403 -30.21 -10.88 -4.59
C ASN A 403 -30.70 -11.85 -3.50
N ILE A 404 -30.27 -11.62 -2.27
CA ILE A 404 -30.55 -12.47 -1.11
C ILE A 404 -31.37 -11.67 -0.10
N ASP A 405 -32.38 -12.31 0.49
CA ASP A 405 -33.17 -11.71 1.57
C ASP A 405 -32.26 -11.47 2.80
N PRO A 406 -32.28 -10.27 3.41
CA PRO A 406 -31.36 -9.92 4.49
C PRO A 406 -31.51 -10.84 5.71
N ASP A 407 -32.68 -11.42 5.91
CA ASP A 407 -32.97 -12.33 7.03
C ASP A 407 -32.19 -13.65 6.92
N SER A 408 -31.87 -14.11 5.71
CA SER A 408 -31.09 -15.33 5.51
C SER A 408 -29.61 -15.19 5.87
N LEU A 409 -29.13 -13.95 6.06
CA LEU A 409 -27.76 -13.67 6.52
C LEU A 409 -27.61 -13.89 8.03
N ILE A 410 -28.73 -13.99 8.76
CA ILE A 410 -28.74 -14.19 10.22
C ILE A 410 -28.58 -15.69 10.49
N PRO A 411 -27.62 -16.10 11.35
CA PRO A 411 -27.45 -17.52 11.67
C PRO A 411 -28.66 -18.08 12.43
N GLU A 412 -29.00 -19.33 12.15
CA GLU A 412 -30.04 -20.06 12.88
C GLU A 412 -29.57 -20.35 14.32
N LEU A 413 -30.06 -19.55 15.26
CA LEU A 413 -29.75 -19.69 16.69
C LEU A 413 -31.03 -19.99 17.48
N PRO A 414 -30.94 -20.74 18.60
CA PRO A 414 -32.08 -20.94 19.49
C PRO A 414 -32.66 -19.61 19.97
N SER A 415 -33.98 -19.58 20.16
CA SER A 415 -34.65 -18.36 20.59
C SER A 415 -34.23 -18.00 22.03
N PRO A 416 -34.03 -16.72 22.37
CA PRO A 416 -33.70 -16.34 23.73
C PRO A 416 -34.76 -16.76 24.77
N LYS A 417 -36.01 -17.03 24.36
CA LYS A 417 -37.07 -17.46 25.29
C LYS A 417 -36.80 -18.85 25.87
N ASP A 418 -36.16 -19.72 25.09
CA ASP A 418 -35.87 -21.11 25.48
C ASP A 418 -34.64 -21.19 26.42
N LEU A 419 -33.81 -20.14 26.44
CA LEU A 419 -32.55 -20.07 27.18
C LEU A 419 -32.68 -19.31 28.52
N ARG A 420 -33.88 -19.23 29.09
CA ARG A 420 -34.11 -18.65 30.43
C ARG A 420 -33.55 -19.59 31.52
N PRO A 421 -33.09 -19.06 32.67
CA PRO A 421 -33.17 -17.66 33.13
C PRO A 421 -31.98 -16.78 32.71
N PHE A 422 -32.23 -15.49 32.46
CA PHE A 422 -31.20 -14.45 32.31
C PHE A 422 -31.77 -13.09 32.75
N PRO A 423 -30.94 -12.12 33.19
CA PRO A 423 -31.43 -10.84 33.66
C PRO A 423 -32.03 -9.98 32.54
N ILE A 424 -33.15 -9.30 32.82
CA ILE A 424 -33.92 -8.50 31.85
C ILE A 424 -34.06 -7.04 32.29
N ARG A 425 -34.21 -6.79 33.60
CA ARG A 425 -34.51 -5.46 34.14
C ARG A 425 -33.68 -5.12 35.38
N CYS A 426 -33.46 -3.83 35.60
CA CYS A 426 -32.90 -3.31 36.84
C CYS A 426 -33.94 -3.43 37.97
N SER A 427 -33.57 -4.00 39.10
CA SER A 427 -34.42 -4.16 40.29
C SER A 427 -34.07 -3.17 41.39
N THR A 428 -32.79 -3.09 41.75
CA THR A 428 -32.28 -2.22 42.81
C THR A 428 -31.16 -1.33 42.29
N ILE A 429 -31.12 -0.12 42.81
CA ILE A 429 -30.08 0.87 42.53
C ILE A 429 -29.41 1.21 43.85
N TYR A 430 -28.11 1.00 43.93
CA TYR A 430 -27.30 1.36 45.10
C TYR A 430 -26.85 2.81 44.93
N GLN A 431 -27.57 3.72 45.58
CA GLN A 431 -27.29 5.15 45.55
C GLN A 431 -26.59 5.59 46.83
N GLY A 432 -25.52 6.36 46.68
CA GLY A 432 -24.87 7.03 47.80
C GLY A 432 -23.46 7.51 47.51
N HIS A 433 -22.76 6.92 46.55
CA HIS A 433 -21.46 7.43 46.09
C HIS A 433 -21.62 8.80 45.42
N THR A 434 -20.63 9.67 45.61
CA THR A 434 -20.63 11.02 45.03
C THR A 434 -19.90 11.11 43.70
N ASP A 435 -19.14 10.08 43.34
CA ASP A 435 -18.34 9.98 42.13
C ASP A 435 -18.46 8.58 41.51
N LYS A 436 -17.89 8.38 40.32
CA LYS A 436 -17.95 7.11 39.57
C LYS A 436 -17.52 5.91 40.42
N ILE A 437 -18.18 4.77 40.21
CA ILE A 437 -17.84 3.50 40.86
C ILE A 437 -16.95 2.71 39.89
N ARG A 438 -15.68 2.49 40.25
CA ARG A 438 -14.71 1.80 39.38
C ARG A 438 -14.82 0.29 39.43
N THR A 439 -15.15 -0.25 40.59
CA THR A 439 -15.02 -1.68 40.84
C THR A 439 -16.12 -2.16 41.79
N ILE A 440 -16.57 -3.38 41.57
CA ILE A 440 -17.58 -4.04 42.39
C ILE A 440 -17.19 -5.50 42.63
N SER A 441 -17.52 -6.00 43.81
CA SER A 441 -17.32 -7.40 44.16
C SER A 441 -18.47 -7.90 45.01
N ILE A 442 -18.88 -9.15 44.77
CA ILE A 442 -19.90 -9.83 45.55
C ILE A 442 -19.22 -10.82 46.51
N ASP A 443 -19.77 -10.96 47.70
CA ASP A 443 -19.32 -11.96 48.66
C ASP A 443 -19.62 -13.39 48.17
N PRO A 444 -18.89 -14.40 48.66
CA PRO A 444 -19.14 -15.79 48.28
C PRO A 444 -20.53 -16.31 48.65
N GLN A 445 -21.17 -15.73 49.67
CA GLN A 445 -22.54 -16.09 50.08
C GLN A 445 -23.60 -15.42 49.20
N GLY A 446 -23.27 -14.33 48.51
CA GLY A 446 -24.17 -13.61 47.62
C GLY A 446 -25.08 -12.59 48.33
N LEU A 447 -24.81 -12.22 49.58
CA LEU A 447 -25.63 -11.30 50.37
C LEU A 447 -25.10 -9.86 50.39
N TRP A 448 -23.80 -9.67 50.20
CA TRP A 448 -23.10 -8.42 50.43
C TRP A 448 -22.33 -7.96 49.20
N LEU A 449 -22.79 -6.86 48.62
CA LEU A 449 -22.10 -6.21 47.50
C LEU A 449 -21.12 -5.17 48.06
N ALA A 450 -19.87 -5.19 47.63
CA ALA A 450 -18.89 -4.16 47.92
C ALA A 450 -18.63 -3.31 46.67
N THR A 451 -18.56 -1.98 46.85
CA THR A 451 -18.31 -1.00 45.79
C THR A 451 -17.11 -0.12 46.15
N GLY A 452 -16.24 0.14 45.17
CA GLY A 452 -15.15 1.11 45.28
C GLY A 452 -15.37 2.28 44.33
N SER A 453 -15.34 3.50 44.85
CA SER A 453 -15.59 4.72 44.08
C SER A 453 -14.39 5.65 44.10
N ASP A 454 -14.36 6.54 43.11
CA ASP A 454 -13.38 7.62 43.08
C ASP A 454 -13.57 8.55 44.27
N ASP A 455 -14.74 8.61 44.93
CA ASP A 455 -14.99 9.37 46.16
C ASP A 455 -14.09 9.00 47.36
N GLY A 456 -13.23 8.00 47.19
CA GLY A 456 -12.27 7.53 48.20
C GLY A 456 -12.89 6.62 49.24
N SER A 457 -14.16 6.25 49.09
CA SER A 457 -14.89 5.36 49.99
C SER A 457 -15.13 3.98 49.40
N VAL A 458 -14.98 2.97 50.26
CA VAL A 458 -15.50 1.63 50.04
C VAL A 458 -16.82 1.50 50.79
N ARG A 459 -17.84 0.97 50.12
CA ARG A 459 -19.16 0.76 50.72
C ARG A 459 -19.59 -0.68 50.55
N VAL A 460 -20.25 -1.22 51.57
CA VAL A 460 -20.89 -2.53 51.49
C VAL A 460 -22.39 -2.34 51.59
N TRP A 461 -23.11 -3.08 50.75
CA TRP A 461 -24.55 -2.97 50.54
C TRP A 461 -25.21 -4.33 50.71
N GLU A 462 -26.40 -4.32 51.26
CA GLU A 462 -27.31 -5.47 51.21
C GLU A 462 -27.93 -5.56 49.81
N ILE A 463 -27.80 -6.72 49.15
CA ILE A 463 -28.13 -6.86 47.73
C ILE A 463 -29.62 -6.61 47.40
N LEU A 464 -30.55 -7.13 48.20
CA LEU A 464 -31.98 -7.10 47.88
C LEU A 464 -32.64 -5.75 48.19
N THR A 465 -32.15 -5.03 49.20
CA THR A 465 -32.75 -3.79 49.68
C THR A 465 -32.06 -2.56 49.11
N GLY A 466 -30.80 -2.67 48.70
CA GLY A 466 -29.98 -1.52 48.32
C GLY A 466 -29.46 -0.72 49.52
N ARG A 467 -29.64 -1.21 50.75
CA ARG A 467 -29.23 -0.50 51.97
C ARG A 467 -27.72 -0.53 52.13
N GLN A 468 -27.12 0.64 52.37
CA GLN A 468 -25.72 0.74 52.78
C GLN A 468 -25.55 0.26 54.24
N VAL A 469 -24.71 -0.74 54.46
CA VAL A 469 -24.44 -1.31 55.80
C VAL A 469 -23.07 -0.94 56.35
N PHE A 470 -22.10 -0.66 55.49
CA PHE A 470 -20.75 -0.29 55.89
C PHE A 470 -20.17 0.81 54.99
N LYS A 471 -19.32 1.65 55.57
CA LYS A 471 -18.55 2.69 54.89
C LYS A 471 -17.16 2.75 55.49
N ALA A 472 -16.13 2.60 54.67
CA ALA A 472 -14.75 2.92 55.04
C ALA A 472 -14.23 4.02 54.11
N GLN A 473 -13.70 5.10 54.69
CA GLN A 473 -13.05 6.18 53.93
C GLN A 473 -11.55 5.92 53.92
N LEU A 474 -10.99 5.54 52.77
CA LEU A 474 -9.57 5.18 52.65
C LEU A 474 -8.71 6.35 52.15
N ILE A 475 -9.32 7.26 51.38
CA ILE A 475 -8.63 8.43 50.81
C ILE A 475 -9.41 9.68 51.17
N ASN A 476 -8.72 10.69 51.69
CA ASN A 476 -9.29 12.03 51.84
C ASN A 476 -8.94 12.85 50.59
N LYS A 477 -9.94 13.06 49.71
CA LYS A 477 -9.76 13.80 48.45
C LYS A 477 -9.23 15.22 48.61
N GLU A 478 -9.45 15.84 49.77
CA GLU A 478 -8.95 17.19 50.06
C GLU A 478 -7.42 17.23 50.15
N ILE A 479 -6.78 16.08 50.44
CA ILE A 479 -5.34 15.97 50.66
C ILE A 479 -4.66 15.26 49.47
N ASN A 480 -5.31 14.25 48.89
CA ASN A 480 -4.75 13.47 47.78
C ASN A 480 -5.78 13.32 46.65
N THR A 481 -5.49 13.95 45.52
CA THR A 481 -6.31 13.93 44.30
C THR A 481 -5.89 12.88 43.28
N ASP A 482 -4.68 12.34 43.42
CA ASP A 482 -4.06 11.48 42.40
C ASP A 482 -4.41 10.01 42.60
N ASP A 483 -4.62 9.58 43.85
CA ASP A 483 -4.95 8.21 44.18
C ASP A 483 -6.46 7.93 44.14
N HIS A 484 -6.82 6.76 43.62
CA HIS A 484 -8.18 6.26 43.52
C HIS A 484 -8.27 4.79 43.97
N ILE A 485 -9.48 4.34 44.29
CA ILE A 485 -9.78 2.92 44.50
C ILE A 485 -9.90 2.26 43.12
N GLU A 486 -8.89 1.50 42.70
CA GLU A 486 -8.83 0.95 41.34
C GLU A 486 -9.51 -0.42 41.22
N SER A 487 -9.29 -1.31 42.19
CA SER A 487 -9.89 -2.66 42.18
C SER A 487 -10.15 -3.17 43.59
N LEU A 488 -11.18 -4.00 43.71
CA LEU A 488 -11.65 -4.55 44.98
C LEU A 488 -12.17 -5.97 44.73
N GLU A 489 -11.82 -6.91 45.61
CA GLU A 489 -12.30 -8.29 45.52
C GLU A 489 -12.45 -8.94 46.90
N TRP A 490 -13.61 -9.56 47.13
CA TRP A 490 -13.83 -10.41 48.29
C TRP A 490 -12.96 -11.65 48.25
N HIS A 491 -12.56 -12.10 49.43
CA HIS A 491 -11.93 -13.40 49.60
C HIS A 491 -12.89 -14.52 49.17
N PRO A 492 -12.43 -15.52 48.39
CA PRO A 492 -13.31 -16.57 47.87
C PRO A 492 -13.92 -17.50 48.94
N ASP A 493 -13.34 -17.55 50.14
CA ASP A 493 -13.80 -18.37 51.25
C ASP A 493 -14.89 -17.64 52.04
N SER A 494 -16.04 -18.28 52.22
CA SER A 494 -17.20 -17.64 52.82
C SER A 494 -17.05 -17.32 54.32
N ASN A 495 -16.10 -17.95 55.00
CA ASN A 495 -16.01 -17.91 56.46
C ASN A 495 -15.00 -16.87 56.98
N THR A 496 -14.33 -16.12 56.10
CA THR A 496 -13.27 -15.19 56.51
C THR A 496 -13.70 -13.73 56.47
N GLY A 497 -14.68 -13.37 55.64
CA GLY A 497 -15.14 -11.98 55.50
C GLY A 497 -14.05 -10.98 55.10
N ILE A 498 -12.95 -11.43 54.49
CA ILE A 498 -11.83 -10.56 54.09
C ILE A 498 -12.17 -9.88 52.76
N LEU A 499 -11.95 -8.57 52.70
CA LEU A 499 -12.09 -7.74 51.51
C LEU A 499 -10.74 -7.12 51.16
N ALA A 500 -10.23 -7.42 49.97
CA ALA A 500 -9.01 -6.78 49.48
C ALA A 500 -9.36 -5.54 48.65
N VAL A 501 -8.72 -4.42 48.96
CA VAL A 501 -8.93 -3.13 48.30
C VAL A 501 -7.60 -2.57 47.83
N CYS A 502 -7.49 -2.26 46.55
CA CYS A 502 -6.31 -1.61 45.98
C CYS A 502 -6.54 -0.11 45.83
N VAL A 503 -5.66 0.67 46.43
CA VAL A 503 -5.68 2.14 46.44
C VAL A 503 -4.29 2.63 46.11
N GLY A 504 -4.12 3.26 44.94
CA GLY A 504 -2.81 3.73 44.49
C GLY A 504 -1.76 2.62 44.59
N GLU A 505 -0.72 2.84 45.38
CA GLU A 505 0.40 1.90 45.62
C GLU A 505 0.15 0.90 46.77
N HIS A 506 -0.98 1.01 47.47
CA HIS A 506 -1.30 0.22 48.66
C HIS A 506 -2.42 -0.79 48.43
N ILE A 507 -2.33 -1.93 49.13
CA ILE A 507 -3.39 -2.93 49.24
C ILE A 507 -3.83 -2.97 50.69
N TYR A 508 -5.11 -2.76 50.91
CA TYR A 508 -5.76 -2.83 52.21
C TYR A 508 -6.52 -4.15 52.32
N LEU A 509 -6.22 -4.95 53.32
CA LEU A 509 -7.03 -6.11 53.70
C LEU A 509 -7.97 -5.69 54.82
N ILE A 510 -9.25 -5.58 54.49
CA ILE A 510 -10.31 -5.08 55.36
C ILE A 510 -11.20 -6.25 55.79
N VAL A 511 -11.46 -6.37 57.09
CA VAL A 511 -12.48 -7.26 57.64
C VAL A 511 -13.57 -6.35 58.21
N PRO A 512 -14.66 -6.10 57.46
CA PRO A 512 -15.67 -5.15 57.89
C PRO A 512 -16.48 -5.75 59.05
N PRO A 513 -16.84 -4.92 60.06
CA PRO A 513 -17.56 -5.34 61.25
C PRO A 513 -19.07 -5.52 60.97
N VAL A 514 -19.41 -6.45 60.06
CA VAL A 514 -20.78 -6.70 59.57
C VAL A 514 -21.20 -8.16 59.79
N PHE A 515 -20.24 -9.07 59.94
CA PHE A 515 -20.48 -10.52 59.89
C PHE A 515 -20.61 -11.17 61.28
N GLY A 516 -20.25 -10.45 62.34
CA GLY A 516 -20.24 -10.97 63.71
C GLY A 516 -18.89 -11.58 64.09
N PHE A 517 -18.73 -11.87 65.38
CA PHE A 517 -17.43 -12.19 65.99
C PHE A 517 -16.73 -13.41 65.35
N ASP A 518 -17.46 -14.50 65.07
CA ASP A 518 -16.85 -15.75 64.60
C ASP A 518 -16.17 -15.60 63.24
N ILE A 519 -16.87 -15.04 62.24
CA ILE A 519 -16.36 -14.83 60.88
C ILE A 519 -15.23 -13.79 60.89
N GLU A 520 -15.42 -12.70 61.63
CA GLU A 520 -14.44 -11.61 61.71
C GLU A 520 -13.13 -12.05 62.39
N ASN A 521 -13.23 -12.84 63.48
CA ASN A 521 -12.06 -13.34 64.20
C ASN A 521 -11.29 -14.36 63.36
N ILE A 522 -11.98 -15.24 62.62
CA ILE A 522 -11.33 -16.17 61.68
C ILE A 522 -10.57 -15.40 60.59
N GLY A 523 -11.19 -14.36 60.03
CA GLY A 523 -10.54 -13.48 59.04
C GLY A 523 -9.30 -12.79 59.59
N LYS A 524 -9.41 -12.15 60.76
CA LYS A 524 -8.30 -11.46 61.43
C LYS A 524 -7.16 -12.42 61.78
N LEU A 525 -7.45 -13.56 62.41
CA LEU A 525 -6.45 -14.56 62.77
C LEU A 525 -5.72 -15.10 61.54
N ARG A 526 -6.42 -15.28 60.41
CA ARG A 526 -5.80 -15.71 59.16
C ARG A 526 -4.84 -14.66 58.60
N ILE A 527 -5.18 -13.38 58.69
CA ILE A 527 -4.27 -12.28 58.33
C ILE A 527 -3.10 -12.22 59.30
N GLU A 528 -3.35 -12.33 60.61
CA GLU A 528 -2.32 -12.20 61.64
C GLU A 528 -1.31 -13.35 61.66
N SER A 529 -1.71 -14.54 61.18
CA SER A 529 -0.84 -15.72 61.10
C SER A 529 0.48 -15.50 60.35
N GLY A 530 0.56 -14.48 59.49
CA GLY A 530 1.77 -14.14 58.74
C GLY A 530 2.84 -13.36 59.53
N TRP A 531 2.51 -12.72 60.66
CA TRP A 531 3.42 -11.81 61.39
C TRP A 531 4.62 -12.49 62.09
N GLY A 532 4.73 -13.82 62.04
CA GLY A 532 5.87 -14.62 62.53
C GLY A 532 6.85 -15.10 61.45
N TYR A 533 6.64 -14.70 60.20
CA TYR A 533 7.51 -15.05 59.08
C TYR A 533 8.31 -13.81 58.63
N ASP A 534 9.58 -14.03 58.27
CA ASP A 534 10.40 -12.99 57.64
C ASP A 534 9.97 -12.79 56.18
N THR A 535 10.42 -11.69 55.56
CA THR A 535 10.14 -11.24 54.18
C THR A 535 10.39 -12.28 53.08
N PHE A 536 11.09 -13.39 53.39
CA PHE A 536 11.35 -14.51 52.50
C PHE A 536 10.61 -15.82 52.86
N GLY A 537 9.70 -15.77 53.85
CA GLY A 537 8.88 -16.91 54.27
C GLY A 537 9.56 -17.89 55.23
N ASN A 538 10.71 -17.53 55.79
CA ASN A 538 11.35 -18.26 56.89
C ASN A 538 10.70 -17.87 58.22
N LYS A 539 10.50 -18.82 59.16
CA LYS A 539 10.06 -18.45 60.52
C LYS A 539 11.10 -17.52 61.14
N ARG A 540 10.66 -16.38 61.68
CA ARG A 540 11.55 -15.53 62.50
C ARG A 540 12.04 -16.38 63.66
N LYS A 541 13.37 -16.44 63.88
CA LYS A 541 13.93 -16.96 65.13
C LYS A 541 13.62 -15.90 66.18
N ASP A 542 12.54 -16.07 66.91
CA ASP A 542 12.12 -15.05 67.87
C ASP A 542 13.15 -14.88 68.99
N LEU A 543 13.19 -13.61 69.41
CA LEU A 543 13.98 -13.02 70.48
C LEU A 543 13.95 -13.88 71.75
N LYS A 544 15.12 -14.04 72.37
CA LYS A 544 15.19 -14.30 73.81
C LYS A 544 14.49 -13.14 74.51
N VAL A 545 13.42 -13.47 75.23
CA VAL A 545 12.88 -12.63 76.30
C VAL A 545 14.00 -12.43 77.31
N THR A 546 14.52 -11.21 77.40
CA THR A 546 15.34 -10.79 78.54
C THR A 546 14.39 -10.64 79.72
N ASN A 547 14.44 -11.61 80.63
CA ASN A 547 14.02 -11.36 82.01
C ASN A 547 15.03 -10.37 82.61
N GLU A 548 14.48 -9.43 83.37
CA GLU A 548 15.21 -8.59 84.32
C GLU A 548 15.99 -9.48 85.31
N ASP A 549 17.07 -8.93 85.85
CA ASP A 549 18.05 -9.50 86.79
C ASP A 549 19.29 -10.15 86.13
N ASP A 550 20.30 -9.33 85.84
CA ASP A 550 21.60 -9.40 86.53
C ASP A 550 22.58 -8.33 86.01
N GLU A 551 23.30 -7.72 86.96
CA GLU A 551 24.33 -6.71 86.79
C GLU A 551 25.62 -7.29 86.17
N ASP A 552 26.45 -6.39 85.61
CA ASP A 552 27.84 -6.55 85.16
C ASP A 552 28.11 -7.20 83.79
N ALA A 553 28.50 -6.38 82.81
CA ALA A 553 29.84 -6.38 82.18
C ALA A 553 29.85 -5.73 80.78
N GLU A 554 30.54 -4.58 80.73
CA GLU A 554 31.47 -4.07 79.71
C GLU A 554 31.10 -4.02 78.22
N GLU A 555 31.23 -2.80 77.68
CA GLU A 555 31.38 -2.49 76.26
C GLU A 555 32.72 -3.06 75.75
N GLU A 556 32.68 -3.99 74.80
CA GLU A 556 33.84 -4.32 73.97
C GLU A 556 33.42 -4.29 72.49
N ASP A 557 34.10 -3.41 71.76
CA ASP A 557 34.23 -3.39 70.31
C ASP A 557 34.89 -4.69 69.86
N ASP A 558 34.27 -5.40 68.91
CA ASP A 558 34.97 -6.40 68.10
C ASP A 558 34.59 -6.22 66.63
N GLU A 559 35.37 -5.35 65.98
CA GLU A 559 35.78 -5.53 64.60
C GLU A 559 36.49 -6.90 64.51
N GLU A 560 35.88 -7.87 63.82
CA GLU A 560 36.51 -8.97 63.07
C GLU A 560 35.57 -10.19 63.00
N GLU A 561 34.72 -10.24 61.97
CA GLU A 561 34.35 -11.51 61.30
C GLU A 561 33.76 -11.23 59.89
N GLU A 562 34.44 -10.39 59.11
CA GLU A 562 34.38 -10.49 57.65
C GLU A 562 35.42 -11.50 57.21
N GLU A 563 35.03 -12.78 57.05
CA GLU A 563 35.57 -13.70 56.04
C GLU A 563 34.97 -15.12 56.18
N LYS A 564 33.75 -15.29 55.65
CA LYS A 564 33.27 -16.47 54.88
C LYS A 564 31.75 -16.42 54.69
N ALA A 565 31.31 -15.58 53.77
CA ALA A 565 30.03 -15.77 53.09
C ALA A 565 30.21 -15.42 51.62
N THR A 566 30.50 -16.45 50.83
CA THR A 566 30.48 -16.40 49.38
C THR A 566 29.10 -15.93 48.89
N SER A 567 29.09 -14.80 48.17
CA SER A 567 28.08 -14.38 47.19
C SER A 567 26.61 -14.74 47.49
N ASN A 568 25.96 -13.98 48.37
CA ASN A 568 24.50 -13.84 48.34
C ASN A 568 24.18 -12.37 48.06
N GLU A 569 23.95 -12.03 46.79
CA GLU A 569 23.32 -10.77 46.41
C GLU A 569 22.04 -10.62 47.24
N LYS A 570 21.95 -9.58 48.07
CA LYS A 570 20.72 -9.26 48.82
C LYS A 570 19.57 -9.09 47.81
N LYS A 571 18.70 -10.10 47.67
CA LYS A 571 17.54 -10.06 46.78
C LYS A 571 16.69 -8.85 47.16
N LYS A 572 16.50 -7.92 46.21
CA LYS A 572 15.75 -6.68 46.39
C LYS A 572 14.32 -6.97 46.86
N GLU A 573 13.94 -6.42 48.01
CA GLU A 573 12.59 -6.50 48.57
C GLU A 573 11.57 -5.81 47.64
N VAL A 574 10.50 -6.53 47.28
CA VAL A 574 9.55 -6.12 46.23
C VAL A 574 8.33 -5.37 46.77
N SER A 575 7.85 -5.76 47.96
CA SER A 575 6.75 -5.09 48.67
C SER A 575 6.91 -5.26 50.18
N LYS A 576 6.38 -4.31 50.96
CA LYS A 576 6.43 -4.34 52.42
C LYS A 576 5.03 -4.54 53.01
N TRP A 577 4.95 -5.33 54.09
CA TRP A 577 3.72 -5.55 54.85
C TRP A 577 3.79 -4.72 56.13
N PHE A 578 2.74 -3.95 56.39
CA PHE A 578 2.61 -3.10 57.57
C PHE A 578 1.39 -3.47 58.42
N PRO A 579 1.54 -3.49 59.75
CA PRO A 579 0.40 -3.56 60.64
C PRO A 579 -0.39 -2.23 60.55
N PRO A 580 -1.72 -2.26 60.74
CA PRO A 580 -2.56 -1.08 60.64
C PRO A 580 -2.32 -0.11 61.82
N ASN A 581 -2.45 1.19 61.56
CA ASN A 581 -2.47 2.22 62.61
C ASN A 581 -3.80 2.13 63.41
N ALA A 582 -3.84 2.73 64.61
CA ALA A 582 -5.04 2.68 65.48
C ALA A 582 -6.33 3.19 64.79
N GLU A 583 -6.25 4.28 64.02
CA GLU A 583 -7.39 4.81 63.24
C GLU A 583 -7.80 3.86 62.10
N GLN A 584 -6.83 3.22 61.45
CA GLN A 584 -7.06 2.27 60.36
C GLN A 584 -7.68 0.96 60.88
N ALA A 585 -7.23 0.50 62.05
CA ALA A 585 -7.80 -0.66 62.73
C ALA A 585 -9.26 -0.42 63.14
N ALA A 586 -9.61 0.81 63.55
CA ALA A 586 -11.00 1.19 63.84
C ALA A 586 -11.91 1.14 62.60
N MET A 587 -11.35 1.35 61.40
CA MET A 587 -12.06 1.18 60.12
C MET A 587 -12.14 -0.30 59.67
N GLY A 588 -11.60 -1.25 60.44
CA GLY A 588 -11.60 -2.67 60.10
C GLY A 588 -10.44 -3.09 59.18
N ILE A 589 -9.42 -2.25 58.98
CA ILE A 589 -8.21 -2.61 58.23
C ILE A 589 -7.33 -3.48 59.11
N SER A 590 -6.96 -4.67 58.62
CA SER A 590 -6.18 -5.66 59.35
C SER A 590 -4.72 -5.76 58.88
N ALA A 591 -4.43 -5.47 57.61
CA ALA A 591 -3.06 -5.42 57.07
C ALA A 591 -2.96 -4.50 55.86
N ILE A 592 -1.78 -3.91 55.66
CA ILE A 592 -1.47 -3.01 54.55
C ILE A 592 -0.25 -3.53 53.80
N ILE A 593 -0.32 -3.59 52.48
CA ILE A 593 0.79 -4.00 51.63
C ILE A 593 1.16 -2.82 50.75
N GLN A 594 2.41 -2.35 50.85
CA GLN A 594 2.95 -1.29 50.00
C GLN A 594 3.74 -1.89 48.84
N CYS A 595 3.28 -1.61 47.62
CA CYS A 595 3.99 -1.88 46.39
C CYS A 595 4.78 -0.63 45.92
N ARG A 596 5.62 -0.77 44.89
CA ARG A 596 6.45 0.34 44.37
C ARG A 596 5.74 1.26 43.37
N LYS A 597 4.60 0.81 42.86
CA LYS A 597 3.84 1.45 41.78
C LYS A 597 2.36 1.16 41.99
N THR A 598 1.53 1.92 41.29
CA THR A 598 0.08 1.84 41.40
C THR A 598 -0.46 0.51 40.90
N ILE A 599 -1.43 -0.04 41.64
CA ILE A 599 -2.04 -1.34 41.40
C ILE A 599 -3.39 -1.12 40.75
N LYS A 600 -3.62 -1.72 39.57
CA LYS A 600 -4.88 -1.56 38.84
C LYS A 600 -5.82 -2.75 38.94
N LYS A 601 -5.29 -3.95 39.16
CA LYS A 601 -6.08 -5.18 39.26
C LYS A 601 -5.60 -6.08 40.37
N ILE A 602 -6.55 -6.77 40.98
CA ILE A 602 -6.37 -7.84 41.95
C ILE A 602 -7.19 -9.06 41.51
N SER A 603 -6.66 -10.26 41.75
CA SER A 603 -7.39 -11.51 41.55
C SER A 603 -7.00 -12.55 42.61
N TRP A 604 -7.95 -13.05 43.38
CA TRP A 604 -7.73 -14.14 44.33
C TRP A 604 -7.56 -15.50 43.63
N HIS A 605 -6.70 -16.35 44.18
CA HIS A 605 -6.71 -17.77 43.90
C HIS A 605 -7.90 -18.42 44.61
N ARG A 606 -8.50 -19.46 44.02
CA ARG A 606 -9.71 -20.13 44.57
C ARG A 606 -9.62 -20.62 46.02
N LYS A 607 -8.41 -20.90 46.54
CA LYS A 607 -8.18 -21.30 47.95
C LYS A 607 -8.11 -20.11 48.91
N GLY A 608 -7.94 -18.90 48.39
CA GLY A 608 -7.84 -17.66 49.16
C GLY A 608 -6.56 -17.50 50.00
N ASP A 609 -5.51 -18.30 49.79
CA ASP A 609 -4.20 -18.03 50.40
C ASP A 609 -3.32 -17.15 49.50
N TYR A 610 -3.45 -17.32 48.18
CA TYR A 610 -2.73 -16.53 47.19
C TYR A 610 -3.66 -15.53 46.53
N PHE A 611 -3.13 -14.35 46.22
CA PHE A 611 -3.75 -13.41 45.29
C PHE A 611 -2.68 -12.76 44.42
N VAL A 612 -3.07 -12.44 43.20
CA VAL A 612 -2.19 -11.80 42.22
C VAL A 612 -2.59 -10.35 42.07
N THR A 613 -1.60 -9.47 41.96
CA THR A 613 -1.80 -8.05 41.67
C THR A 613 -1.05 -7.64 40.40
N VAL A 614 -1.62 -6.65 39.70
CA VAL A 614 -1.05 -6.10 38.47
C VAL A 614 -0.77 -4.62 38.63
N SER A 615 0.49 -4.25 38.41
CA SER A 615 0.97 -2.87 38.30
C SER A 615 1.50 -2.63 36.88
N PRO A 616 0.71 -2.02 35.97
CA PRO A 616 1.06 -1.91 34.55
C PRO A 616 2.36 -1.14 34.26
N ASP A 617 2.68 -0.16 35.10
CA ASP A 617 3.86 0.72 34.93
C ASP A 617 5.14 0.10 35.48
N SER A 618 5.01 -0.94 36.31
CA SER A 618 6.14 -1.75 36.74
C SER A 618 6.59 -2.64 35.58
N LYS A 619 7.89 -2.71 35.30
CA LYS A 619 8.44 -3.67 34.33
C LYS A 619 8.49 -5.07 34.96
N ASN A 620 9.64 -5.48 35.48
CA ASN A 620 9.83 -6.86 35.99
C ASN A 620 8.91 -7.24 37.15
N THR A 621 8.44 -6.26 37.94
CA THR A 621 7.51 -6.45 39.07
C THR A 621 6.06 -6.13 38.69
N ALA A 622 5.72 -6.16 37.40
CA ALA A 622 4.36 -5.92 36.90
C ALA A 622 3.31 -6.84 37.52
N VAL A 623 3.68 -8.11 37.72
CA VAL A 623 2.81 -9.12 38.32
C VAL A 623 3.47 -9.57 39.62
N LEU A 624 2.73 -9.48 40.71
CA LEU A 624 3.13 -9.97 42.03
C LEU A 624 2.13 -11.00 42.52
N ILE A 625 2.65 -12.09 43.09
CA ILE A 625 1.85 -13.08 43.80
C ILE A 625 2.12 -12.89 45.28
N HIS A 626 1.06 -12.62 46.03
CA HIS A 626 1.09 -12.45 47.48
C HIS A 626 0.54 -13.71 48.14
N GLN A 627 1.21 -14.17 49.18
CA GLN A 627 0.75 -15.25 50.05
C GLN A 627 0.36 -14.68 51.41
N LEU A 628 -0.91 -14.86 51.77
CA LEU A 628 -1.49 -14.31 52.99
C LEU A 628 -0.91 -14.98 54.24
N SER A 629 -0.82 -16.31 54.27
CA SER A 629 -0.38 -17.05 55.46
C SER A 629 1.08 -16.79 55.88
N LYS A 630 1.90 -16.20 55.01
CA LYS A 630 3.34 -15.96 55.25
C LYS A 630 3.76 -14.50 55.11
N HIS A 631 2.83 -13.60 54.79
CA HIS A 631 3.11 -12.21 54.40
C HIS A 631 4.24 -12.10 53.36
N LEU A 632 4.21 -13.00 52.38
CA LEU A 632 5.27 -13.15 51.40
C LEU A 632 4.78 -12.67 50.04
N SER A 633 5.57 -11.81 49.40
CA SER A 633 5.28 -11.31 48.05
C SER A 633 6.40 -11.70 47.10
N GLN A 634 6.03 -12.36 46.01
CA GLN A 634 6.98 -12.88 45.03
C GLN A 634 6.67 -12.32 43.64
N SER A 635 7.72 -11.98 42.89
CA SER A 635 7.64 -11.74 41.45
C SER A 635 7.90 -13.07 40.72
N PRO A 636 6.87 -13.75 40.18
CA PRO A 636 7.05 -15.06 39.53
C PRO A 636 7.87 -14.98 38.23
N PHE A 637 8.01 -13.80 37.64
CA PHE A 637 8.66 -13.60 36.34
C PHE A 637 9.97 -12.83 36.48
N LYS A 638 11.02 -13.33 35.82
CA LYS A 638 12.29 -12.58 35.67
C LYS A 638 12.20 -11.43 34.67
N LYS A 639 11.38 -11.59 33.62
CA LYS A 639 11.17 -10.61 32.54
C LYS A 639 9.68 -10.47 32.24
N SER A 640 9.16 -9.25 32.26
CA SER A 640 7.81 -8.90 31.80
C SER A 640 7.83 -8.51 30.31
N LYS A 641 6.95 -9.10 29.50
CA LYS A 641 6.85 -8.76 28.06
C LYS A 641 5.63 -7.88 27.79
N GLY A 642 5.88 -6.58 27.62
CA GLY A 642 4.86 -5.56 27.36
C GLY A 642 4.18 -5.05 28.63
N ILE A 643 3.25 -4.10 28.47
CA ILE A 643 2.41 -3.60 29.56
C ILE A 643 1.35 -4.67 29.86
N ILE A 644 1.19 -4.98 31.15
CA ILE A 644 0.25 -5.99 31.64
C ILE A 644 -1.04 -5.29 32.09
N MET A 645 -2.17 -5.78 31.61
CA MET A 645 -3.49 -5.19 31.83
C MET A 645 -4.27 -5.95 32.90
N ASP A 646 -4.20 -7.28 32.88
CA ASP A 646 -4.95 -8.15 33.79
C ASP A 646 -4.19 -9.47 34.03
N ALA A 647 -4.44 -10.10 35.17
CA ALA A 647 -3.90 -11.41 35.52
C ALA A 647 -4.90 -12.20 36.36
N LYS A 648 -5.12 -13.46 36.01
CA LYS A 648 -6.09 -14.35 36.68
C LYS A 648 -5.56 -15.76 36.84
N PHE A 649 -5.86 -16.37 37.98
CA PHE A 649 -5.60 -17.79 38.19
C PHE A 649 -6.61 -18.63 37.42
N HIS A 650 -6.15 -19.78 36.93
CA HIS A 650 -7.05 -20.79 36.40
C HIS A 650 -7.95 -21.35 37.52
N PRO A 651 -9.22 -21.69 37.25
CA PRO A 651 -10.16 -22.13 38.29
C PRO A 651 -9.69 -23.35 39.12
N PHE A 652 -9.09 -24.37 38.48
CA PHE A 652 -8.64 -25.59 39.16
C PHE A 652 -7.17 -26.00 38.89
N LYS A 653 -6.69 -25.96 37.64
CA LYS A 653 -5.29 -26.22 37.25
C LYS A 653 -4.35 -25.15 37.88
N PRO A 654 -3.09 -25.49 38.21
CA PRO A 654 -2.11 -24.55 38.78
C PRO A 654 -1.50 -23.62 37.72
N GLN A 655 -2.35 -22.93 36.95
CA GLN A 655 -1.95 -22.06 35.85
C GLN A 655 -2.29 -20.59 36.15
N LEU A 656 -1.47 -19.69 35.63
CA LEU A 656 -1.66 -18.24 35.70
C LEU A 656 -1.78 -17.65 34.30
N PHE A 657 -2.88 -16.95 34.06
CA PHE A 657 -3.15 -16.23 32.83
C PHE A 657 -2.71 -14.79 33.01
N VAL A 658 -1.84 -14.32 32.12
CA VAL A 658 -1.32 -12.95 32.14
C VAL A 658 -1.68 -12.28 30.81
N ALA A 659 -2.57 -11.31 30.88
CA ALA A 659 -2.99 -10.51 29.74
C ALA A 659 -2.09 -9.28 29.61
N SER A 660 -1.29 -9.25 28.55
CA SER A 660 -0.63 -8.02 28.08
C SER A 660 -1.60 -7.23 27.20
N GLN A 661 -1.24 -6.01 26.78
CA GLN A 661 -2.04 -5.20 25.86
C GLN A 661 -2.45 -5.91 24.57
N ARG A 662 -1.61 -6.82 24.02
CA ARG A 662 -1.83 -7.46 22.72
C ARG A 662 -1.99 -8.98 22.73
N GLN A 663 -1.62 -9.64 23.83
CA GLN A 663 -1.52 -11.11 23.88
C GLN A 663 -1.80 -11.61 25.29
N ILE A 664 -2.29 -12.85 25.37
CA ILE A 664 -2.55 -13.53 26.63
C ILE A 664 -1.60 -14.71 26.73
N ARG A 665 -0.90 -14.83 27.86
CA ARG A 665 0.06 -15.90 28.11
C ARG A 665 -0.42 -16.77 29.25
N ILE A 666 -0.30 -18.07 29.07
CA ILE A 666 -0.69 -19.08 30.06
C ILE A 666 0.57 -19.72 30.60
N TYR A 667 0.84 -19.50 31.89
CA TYR A 667 1.99 -20.03 32.59
C TYR A 667 1.59 -21.17 33.50
N ASP A 668 2.37 -22.24 33.53
CA ASP A 668 2.30 -23.25 34.58
C ASP A 668 3.11 -22.78 35.79
N LEU A 669 2.46 -22.66 36.95
CA LEU A 669 3.16 -22.26 38.18
C LEU A 669 3.93 -23.41 38.81
N ALA A 670 3.52 -24.66 38.58
CA ALA A 670 4.19 -25.83 39.12
C ALA A 670 5.49 -26.11 38.34
N ALA A 671 5.42 -26.08 37.00
CA ALA A 671 6.58 -26.28 36.15
C ALA A 671 7.43 -25.00 35.95
N GLN A 672 6.87 -23.81 36.22
CA GLN A 672 7.48 -22.50 35.95
C GLN A 672 7.80 -22.25 34.46
N VAL A 673 6.96 -22.78 33.57
CA VAL A 673 7.13 -22.66 32.11
C VAL A 673 5.91 -21.99 31.47
N LEU A 674 6.12 -21.30 30.34
CA LEU A 674 5.04 -20.82 29.48
C LEU A 674 4.45 -21.99 28.68
N ILE A 675 3.15 -22.23 28.79
CA ILE A 675 2.46 -23.32 28.08
C ILE A 675 1.93 -22.84 26.73
N LYS A 676 1.07 -21.82 26.74
CA LYS A 676 0.33 -21.35 25.57
C LYS A 676 0.41 -19.83 25.46
N LYS A 677 0.36 -19.35 24.22
CA LYS A 677 0.30 -17.93 23.85
C LYS A 677 -0.91 -17.73 22.94
N LEU A 678 -1.90 -16.99 23.43
CA LEU A 678 -3.07 -16.63 22.65
C LEU A 678 -2.82 -15.32 21.91
N MET A 679 -3.35 -15.23 20.70
CA MET A 679 -3.25 -14.09 19.78
C MET A 679 -4.66 -13.55 19.50
N PRO A 680 -5.16 -12.61 20.33
CA PRO A 680 -6.52 -12.08 20.21
C PRO A 680 -6.77 -11.21 18.96
N GLY A 681 -5.72 -10.79 18.23
CA GLY A 681 -5.87 -9.96 17.03
C GLY A 681 -6.37 -8.53 17.31
N VAL A 682 -6.06 -8.02 18.50
CA VAL A 682 -6.52 -6.73 19.03
C VAL A 682 -5.34 -5.87 19.47
N ARG A 683 -5.47 -4.54 19.37
CA ARG A 683 -4.39 -3.61 19.73
C ARG A 683 -4.29 -3.39 21.24
N LEU A 684 -5.43 -3.24 21.92
CA LEU A 684 -5.48 -2.98 23.35
C LEU A 684 -6.57 -3.82 24.05
N LEU A 685 -6.13 -4.82 24.82
CA LEU A 685 -6.98 -5.58 25.74
C LEU A 685 -7.32 -4.78 26.99
N SER A 686 -8.53 -4.96 27.50
CA SER A 686 -8.98 -4.35 28.76
C SER A 686 -9.01 -5.35 29.91
N THR A 687 -9.76 -6.44 29.79
CA THR A 687 -9.93 -7.45 30.84
C THR A 687 -10.02 -8.85 30.24
N ILE A 688 -9.74 -9.86 31.06
CA ILE A 688 -9.97 -11.26 30.72
C ILE A 688 -10.84 -11.93 31.79
N ASP A 689 -11.59 -12.95 31.39
CA ASP A 689 -12.21 -13.87 32.34
C ASP A 689 -12.19 -15.29 31.81
N ILE A 690 -12.08 -16.25 32.73
CA ILE A 690 -11.93 -17.66 32.42
C ILE A 690 -13.25 -18.37 32.72
N HIS A 691 -13.67 -19.24 31.80
CA HIS A 691 -14.87 -20.06 31.99
C HIS A 691 -14.70 -20.94 33.24
N PRO A 692 -15.75 -21.21 34.04
CA PRO A 692 -15.63 -22.00 35.26
C PRO A 692 -15.03 -23.40 35.03
N ARG A 693 -15.29 -23.99 33.85
CA ARG A 693 -14.69 -25.27 33.42
C ARG A 693 -13.24 -25.16 32.93
N GLY A 694 -12.68 -23.95 32.77
CA GLY A 694 -11.25 -23.74 32.54
C GLY A 694 -10.78 -23.83 31.09
N ASP A 695 -11.56 -24.39 30.17
CA ASP A 695 -11.10 -24.65 28.79
C ASP A 695 -11.40 -23.50 27.82
N ASN A 696 -12.26 -22.56 28.21
CA ASN A 696 -12.62 -21.38 27.41
C ASN A 696 -12.25 -20.08 28.14
N LEU A 697 -11.92 -19.05 27.36
CA LEU A 697 -11.52 -17.74 27.83
C LEU A 697 -12.25 -16.63 27.08
N LEU A 698 -12.65 -15.59 27.81
CA LEU A 698 -13.14 -14.33 27.24
C LEU A 698 -12.09 -13.24 27.37
N ALA A 699 -11.95 -12.44 26.32
CA ALA A 699 -11.11 -11.25 26.33
C ALA A 699 -11.90 -10.03 25.80
N SER A 700 -11.82 -8.90 26.51
CA SER A 700 -12.38 -7.63 26.07
C SER A 700 -11.30 -6.72 25.51
N SER A 701 -11.75 -5.84 24.62
CA SER A 701 -10.90 -4.82 24.01
C SER A 701 -11.50 -3.42 24.13
N TYR A 702 -10.60 -2.44 24.22
CA TYR A 702 -10.95 -1.04 23.99
C TYR A 702 -11.35 -0.76 22.53
N ASP A 703 -10.99 -1.63 21.59
CA ASP A 703 -11.37 -1.60 20.17
C ASP A 703 -12.81 -2.10 19.93
N LYS A 704 -13.66 -2.09 20.97
CA LYS A 704 -15.10 -2.44 20.94
C LYS A 704 -15.42 -3.93 20.73
N ARG A 705 -14.40 -4.79 20.78
CA ARG A 705 -14.52 -6.24 20.52
C ARG A 705 -14.58 -7.04 21.82
N VAL A 706 -15.40 -8.08 21.80
CA VAL A 706 -15.38 -9.19 22.76
C VAL A 706 -14.96 -10.45 22.02
N LEU A 707 -13.99 -11.17 22.56
CA LEU A 707 -13.36 -12.30 21.91
C LEU A 707 -13.59 -13.56 22.75
N TRP A 708 -14.11 -14.59 22.11
CA TRP A 708 -14.18 -15.93 22.68
C TRP A 708 -12.98 -16.74 22.19
N HIS A 709 -12.15 -17.19 23.11
CA HIS A 709 -11.05 -18.11 22.86
C HIS A 709 -11.40 -19.48 23.41
N ASP A 710 -11.38 -20.47 22.53
CA ASP A 710 -11.32 -21.87 22.92
C ASP A 710 -9.83 -22.25 23.02
N LEU A 711 -9.38 -22.67 24.20
CA LEU A 711 -7.97 -22.88 24.47
C LEU A 711 -7.40 -24.08 23.73
N ASP A 712 -8.24 -25.03 23.32
CA ASP A 712 -7.81 -26.27 22.67
C ASP A 712 -8.01 -26.24 21.15
N LEU A 713 -8.95 -25.44 20.66
CA LEU A 713 -9.16 -25.26 19.22
C LEU A 713 -8.01 -24.48 18.55
N SER A 714 -7.68 -23.28 19.07
CA SER A 714 -6.79 -22.35 18.37
C SER A 714 -6.17 -21.28 19.30
N ALA A 715 -5.01 -20.76 18.90
CA ALA A 715 -4.45 -19.54 19.50
C ALA A 715 -5.20 -18.26 19.09
N THR A 716 -5.87 -18.25 17.94
CA THR A 716 -6.74 -17.17 17.45
C THR A 716 -8.13 -17.26 18.09
N PRO A 717 -8.91 -16.17 18.14
CA PRO A 717 -10.26 -16.23 18.70
C PRO A 717 -11.17 -17.13 17.87
N TYR A 718 -11.93 -17.99 18.54
CA TYR A 718 -12.98 -18.83 17.92
C TYR A 718 -14.10 -17.97 17.33
N LYS A 719 -14.59 -16.99 18.11
CA LYS A 719 -15.64 -16.06 17.67
C LYS A 719 -15.34 -14.65 18.13
N THR A 720 -15.56 -13.68 17.24
CA THR A 720 -15.44 -12.26 17.54
C THR A 720 -16.83 -11.62 17.60
N LEU A 721 -17.15 -11.00 18.72
CA LEU A 721 -18.46 -10.40 18.99
C LEU A 721 -18.31 -8.88 18.98
N ARG A 722 -19.09 -8.20 18.13
CA ARG A 722 -19.05 -6.73 17.92
C ARG A 722 -20.43 -6.11 18.18
N TYR A 723 -20.87 -6.15 19.44
CA TYR A 723 -22.19 -5.63 19.85
C TYR A 723 -22.11 -4.23 20.49
N HIS A 724 -20.91 -3.73 20.77
CA HIS A 724 -20.72 -2.47 21.50
C HIS A 724 -20.27 -1.34 20.57
N GLU A 725 -20.76 -0.13 20.82
CA GLU A 725 -20.40 1.06 20.04
C GLU A 725 -19.11 1.73 20.55
N LYS A 726 -18.74 1.47 21.80
CA LYS A 726 -17.56 2.00 22.49
C LYS A 726 -16.72 0.90 23.14
N ALA A 727 -15.63 1.31 23.78
CA ALA A 727 -14.68 0.44 24.45
C ALA A 727 -15.34 -0.49 25.48
N VAL A 728 -15.04 -1.78 25.39
CA VAL A 728 -15.52 -2.78 26.35
C VAL A 728 -14.62 -2.77 27.57
N ARG A 729 -15.18 -2.45 28.75
CA ARG A 729 -14.44 -2.27 30.00
C ARG A 729 -14.30 -3.55 30.80
N SER A 730 -15.37 -4.33 30.92
CA SER A 730 -15.41 -5.52 31.77
C SER A 730 -16.20 -6.65 31.10
N ILE A 731 -15.71 -7.87 31.26
CA ILE A 731 -16.41 -9.11 30.92
C ILE A 731 -16.37 -10.03 32.12
N LYS A 732 -17.48 -10.72 32.37
CA LYS A 732 -17.55 -11.78 33.38
C LYS A 732 -18.40 -12.96 32.94
N PHE A 733 -17.91 -14.16 33.24
CA PHE A 733 -18.67 -15.39 33.28
C PHE A 733 -19.47 -15.49 34.58
N HIS A 734 -20.64 -16.09 34.49
CA HIS A 734 -21.32 -16.63 35.66
C HIS A 734 -20.47 -17.77 36.21
N LYS A 735 -20.23 -17.77 37.53
CA LYS A 735 -19.36 -18.77 38.18
C LYS A 735 -20.13 -19.99 38.69
N GLY A 736 -21.46 -19.92 38.70
CA GLY A 736 -22.35 -21.03 39.03
C GLY A 736 -22.56 -21.97 37.85
N THR A 737 -23.66 -22.73 37.90
CA THR A 737 -24.02 -23.73 36.89
C THR A 737 -24.62 -23.14 35.62
N LEU A 738 -24.90 -21.83 35.60
CA LEU A 738 -25.57 -21.16 34.49
C LEU A 738 -24.58 -20.83 33.37
N PRO A 739 -24.85 -21.21 32.11
CA PRO A 739 -24.00 -20.91 30.96
C PRO A 739 -24.20 -19.48 30.46
N LEU A 740 -23.94 -18.48 31.33
CA LEU A 740 -24.13 -17.07 31.05
C LEU A 740 -22.81 -16.31 31.13
N PHE A 741 -22.67 -15.28 30.28
CA PHE A 741 -21.65 -14.27 30.43
C PHE A 741 -22.19 -12.89 30.03
N ALA A 742 -21.56 -11.85 30.55
CA ALA A 742 -21.95 -10.47 30.27
C ALA A 742 -20.73 -9.65 29.85
N SER A 743 -20.99 -8.63 29.04
CA SER A 743 -19.99 -7.66 28.61
C SER A 743 -20.53 -6.24 28.80
N ALA A 744 -19.71 -5.36 29.39
CA ALA A 744 -20.02 -3.97 29.66
C ALA A 744 -19.13 -3.03 28.86
N SER A 745 -19.70 -1.92 28.39
CA SER A 745 -19.00 -0.93 27.59
C SER A 745 -19.23 0.50 28.11
N ASP A 746 -18.38 1.41 27.64
CA ASP A 746 -18.46 2.84 27.84
C ASP A 746 -19.69 3.49 27.17
N ASP A 747 -20.44 2.74 26.36
CA ASP A 747 -21.72 3.17 25.78
C ASP A 747 -22.88 3.13 26.79
N GLY A 748 -22.65 2.64 28.01
CA GLY A 748 -23.68 2.51 29.05
C GLY A 748 -24.56 1.27 28.91
N ASN A 749 -24.23 0.36 27.99
CA ASN A 749 -24.96 -0.86 27.72
C ASN A 749 -24.24 -2.09 28.27
N ILE A 750 -25.04 -3.08 28.67
CA ILE A 750 -24.56 -4.43 28.98
C ILE A 750 -25.20 -5.40 28.00
N HIS A 751 -24.39 -6.24 27.37
CA HIS A 751 -24.90 -7.35 26.56
C HIS A 751 -24.73 -8.65 27.34
N ILE A 752 -25.83 -9.38 27.49
CA ILE A 752 -25.87 -10.72 28.10
C ILE A 752 -25.90 -11.76 26.99
N PHE A 753 -25.10 -12.79 27.17
CA PHE A 753 -24.97 -13.90 26.25
C PHE A 753 -25.16 -15.23 26.97
N HIS A 754 -25.70 -16.18 26.23
CA HIS A 754 -25.65 -17.60 26.55
C HIS A 754 -24.42 -18.20 25.89
N GLY A 755 -23.63 -18.97 26.64
CA GLY A 755 -22.46 -19.67 26.13
C GLY A 755 -22.41 -21.09 26.64
N THR A 756 -23.00 -22.03 25.90
CA THR A 756 -22.90 -23.45 26.23
C THR A 756 -21.60 -24.01 25.71
N VAL A 757 -20.76 -24.43 26.65
CA VAL A 757 -19.59 -25.26 26.41
C VAL A 757 -20.03 -26.70 26.50
N TYR A 758 -19.73 -27.49 25.47
CA TYR A 758 -19.96 -28.92 25.46
C TYR A 758 -18.73 -29.64 26.02
N ASP A 759 -18.94 -30.77 26.69
CA ASP A 759 -17.84 -31.59 27.21
C ASP A 759 -17.28 -32.53 26.12
N ASP A 760 -17.99 -32.69 25.00
CA ASP A 760 -17.50 -33.40 23.83
C ASP A 760 -16.51 -32.52 23.06
N LEU A 761 -15.28 -33.02 22.94
CA LEU A 761 -14.13 -32.34 22.34
C LEU A 761 -14.38 -31.90 20.89
N MET A 762 -15.28 -32.57 20.17
CA MET A 762 -15.54 -32.29 18.75
C MET A 762 -16.60 -31.21 18.52
N THR A 763 -17.30 -30.76 19.58
CA THR A 763 -18.42 -29.81 19.46
C THR A 763 -18.03 -28.42 19.95
N ASN A 764 -18.05 -27.45 19.04
CA ASN A 764 -17.69 -26.07 19.36
C ASN A 764 -18.73 -25.39 20.28
N PRO A 765 -18.33 -24.41 21.09
CA PRO A 765 -19.26 -23.67 21.96
C PRO A 765 -20.36 -22.94 21.19
N LEU A 766 -21.61 -23.07 21.64
CA LEU A 766 -22.74 -22.32 21.08
C LEU A 766 -22.92 -20.99 21.82
N LEU A 767 -22.85 -19.89 21.08
CA LEU A 767 -22.90 -18.52 21.59
C LEU A 767 -24.15 -17.79 21.05
N VAL A 768 -25.08 -17.47 21.95
CA VAL A 768 -26.35 -16.81 21.61
C VAL A 768 -26.49 -15.47 22.36
N PRO A 769 -26.69 -14.33 21.68
CA PRO A 769 -27.01 -13.07 22.35
C PRO A 769 -28.43 -13.13 22.93
N LEU A 770 -28.60 -12.76 24.20
CA LEU A 770 -29.89 -12.85 24.89
C LEU A 770 -30.56 -11.48 25.02
N LYS A 771 -29.88 -10.53 25.66
CA LYS A 771 -30.48 -9.24 26.01
C LYS A 771 -29.46 -8.11 26.06
N LYS A 772 -29.87 -6.95 25.56
CA LYS A 772 -29.23 -5.66 25.80
C LYS A 772 -29.90 -5.00 27.01
N LEU A 773 -29.13 -4.79 28.08
CA LEU A 773 -29.55 -4.04 29.26
C LEU A 773 -29.10 -2.59 29.12
N THR A 774 -30.05 -1.68 29.25
CA THR A 774 -29.82 -0.24 29.18
C THR A 774 -30.29 0.42 30.48
N GLY A 775 -29.61 1.48 30.90
CA GLY A 775 -30.06 2.29 32.03
C GLY A 775 -29.00 3.17 32.66
N HIS A 776 -27.72 2.78 32.59
CA HIS A 776 -26.62 3.59 33.13
C HIS A 776 -26.46 4.89 32.37
N LYS A 777 -26.24 6.00 33.09
CA LYS A 777 -26.01 7.31 32.45
C LYS A 777 -24.54 7.43 32.05
N ILE A 778 -24.30 7.88 30.82
CA ILE A 778 -22.95 8.13 30.31
C ILE A 778 -22.47 9.48 30.86
N ILE A 779 -21.34 9.50 31.56
CA ILE A 779 -20.69 10.71 32.08
C ILE A 779 -19.29 10.80 31.50
N ASN A 780 -18.95 11.94 30.88
CA ASN A 780 -17.65 12.19 30.27
C ASN A 780 -17.21 11.07 29.31
N GLN A 781 -18.16 10.59 28.47
CA GLN A 781 -18.01 9.47 27.54
C GLN A 781 -17.73 8.09 28.18
N ILE A 782 -17.70 7.98 29.50
CA ILE A 782 -17.56 6.74 30.25
C ILE A 782 -18.96 6.24 30.65
N GLY A 783 -19.16 4.93 30.50
CA GLY A 783 -20.42 4.24 30.81
C GLY A 783 -20.26 3.33 32.02
N ILE A 784 -20.17 2.03 31.77
CA ILE A 784 -20.08 1.01 32.81
C ILE A 784 -18.62 0.58 32.96
N LEU A 785 -18.11 0.61 34.19
CA LEU A 785 -16.71 0.36 34.49
C LEU A 785 -16.44 -1.10 34.89
N ASP A 786 -17.36 -1.72 35.64
CA ASP A 786 -17.18 -3.09 36.11
C ASP A 786 -18.50 -3.86 36.23
N LEU A 787 -18.38 -5.18 36.22
CA LEU A 787 -19.46 -6.16 36.30
C LEU A 787 -19.09 -7.28 37.27
N VAL A 788 -20.09 -7.82 37.96
CA VAL A 788 -19.94 -9.08 38.70
C VAL A 788 -21.26 -9.84 38.70
N TRP A 789 -21.20 -11.15 38.49
CA TRP A 789 -22.37 -12.03 38.59
C TRP A 789 -22.61 -12.46 40.02
N HIS A 790 -23.87 -12.66 40.38
CA HIS A 790 -24.21 -13.35 41.61
C HIS A 790 -23.71 -14.81 41.57
N PRO A 791 -23.17 -15.38 42.67
CA PRO A 791 -22.55 -16.72 42.64
C PRO A 791 -23.49 -17.86 42.22
N LYS A 792 -24.79 -17.74 42.53
CA LYS A 792 -25.81 -18.80 42.29
C LYS A 792 -26.86 -18.38 41.27
N GLU A 793 -27.66 -17.37 41.62
CA GLU A 793 -28.74 -16.82 40.78
C GLU A 793 -28.28 -16.16 39.47
N ALA A 794 -29.19 -16.04 38.51
CA ALA A 794 -29.01 -15.33 37.23
C ALA A 794 -29.08 -13.80 37.39
N TRP A 795 -28.44 -13.26 38.42
CA TRP A 795 -28.43 -11.84 38.73
C TRP A 795 -27.07 -11.22 38.42
N LEU A 796 -27.09 -10.02 37.86
CA LEU A 796 -25.89 -9.31 37.47
C LEU A 796 -25.82 -7.99 38.23
N PHE A 797 -24.65 -7.64 38.74
CA PHE A 797 -24.36 -6.32 39.30
C PHE A 797 -23.50 -5.54 38.32
N SER A 798 -23.76 -4.23 38.21
CA SER A 798 -22.96 -3.34 37.37
C SER A 798 -22.61 -2.03 38.05
N ALA A 799 -21.43 -1.52 37.75
CA ALA A 799 -20.86 -0.29 38.29
C ALA A 799 -20.82 0.81 37.23
N GLY A 800 -21.51 1.93 37.49
CA GLY A 800 -21.62 3.04 36.56
C GLY A 800 -20.66 4.18 36.84
N ALA A 801 -20.28 4.89 35.78
CA ALA A 801 -19.67 6.21 35.88
C ALA A 801 -20.63 7.27 36.45
N ASP A 802 -21.92 6.96 36.52
CA ASP A 802 -22.97 7.80 37.11
C ASP A 802 -23.00 7.80 38.65
N GLY A 803 -22.04 7.13 39.29
CA GLY A 803 -21.96 7.02 40.74
C GLY A 803 -22.98 6.04 41.33
N THR A 804 -23.65 5.25 40.48
CA THR A 804 -24.61 4.22 40.92
C THR A 804 -24.10 2.82 40.60
N ALA A 805 -24.37 1.87 41.49
CA ALA A 805 -24.33 0.46 41.15
C ALA A 805 -25.76 -0.04 40.95
N ARG A 806 -25.96 -1.05 40.11
CA ARG A 806 -27.30 -1.57 39.77
C ARG A 806 -27.34 -3.07 39.77
N LEU A 807 -28.45 -3.63 40.26
CA LEU A 807 -28.76 -5.06 40.23
C LEU A 807 -29.76 -5.36 39.11
N TRP A 808 -29.38 -6.25 38.22
CA TRP A 808 -30.19 -6.76 37.13
C TRP A 808 -30.70 -8.15 37.49
N THR A 809 -32.01 -8.34 37.35
CA THR A 809 -32.73 -9.57 37.70
C THR A 809 -33.53 -10.07 36.51
N THR A 810 -33.92 -11.35 36.57
CA THR A 810 -34.71 -12.07 35.55
C THR A 810 -36.07 -11.45 35.29
#